data_AF-C1DNE5-F1
#
_entry.id   AF-C1DNE5-F1
#
_cell.length_a   1.000
_cell.length_b   1.000
_cell.length_c   1.000
_cell.angle_alpha   90.00
_cell.angle_beta   90.00
_cell.angle_gamma   90.00
#
_symmetry.space_group_name_H-M   'P 1'
#
loop_
_entity.id
_entity.type
_entity.pdbx_description
1 polymer ?
#
loop_
_entity_poly.entity_id
_entity_poly.type
_entity_poly.pdbx_seq_one_letter_code
_entity_poly.pdbx_strand_id
1 'polypeptide(L)'
;MRDTWEIPASHVRFDSPKWQSVLERALDRIGRDLGLPPGGRFKAELHNLLVYAPGQFFAVHQDSEKVDGMLGTLVVTLPSRFTGGEFVVSHQGRTLRARGSANRLGMVAFYADCHHEVRPVKQGYRVVLTYNLIAQGGVQTTEVPAQDIAALADAVHTFWQTPALPRWPGDVAGEPPDRLVYLLDHQYTQSGLSWARLKGADAARAVALRRVAERLDAEIFLVLADVHETWSAEDDYQDCSHWDYAEDDEEVPDDDPNDDPALGELLDSDIELRHWIAPDGSELASDANGVAAGELCFTRPSTDCTPFRSEYEGYMGNYGNTVDRWYHRAAVVMWPRERAFVIRARQSSHWAIAEIAGRLEAGDPVQALEWARRLLPFWNQAVAGADGAALLYATLSVAAALDDADTAAVLLAPFSLQQLTPDMAPWLVRLLDRRGLAWCSERLRHWATLYQTLDSQLAWLTQTLPELIHTWSAAEAVDGPALAAVLLEERWTWLQAHIGQVQARTSGTTRIRTLADTSPALLALIRGCRDARRPDLQRRIIDTLLSTELPLQVPLGVLHATGLDAPDALSLAPVHAHCVQTLATRLAQPERAVDDWSIPPPADCAGELGETLARFLRAATEQRLEWPLAQPKRQVIHQLIDRHELPVRHETRRSGRPYTLVLEKTGALFEHAAAERRQWANELAWLQQTADRFSRLP
;
A
#
# COMPACT_ATOMS: atom_id res chain seq x y z
N MET A 1 -36.60 -4.67 12.97
CA MET A 1 -37.38 -4.73 14.23
C MET A 1 -38.27 -5.96 14.21
N ARG A 2 -38.33 -6.72 15.31
CA ARG A 2 -39.11 -7.96 15.44
C ARG A 2 -40.06 -7.83 16.64
N ASP A 3 -41.36 -7.95 16.42
CA ASP A 3 -42.37 -7.95 17.49
C ASP A 3 -43.24 -9.21 17.37
N THR A 4 -42.91 -10.24 18.15
CA THR A 4 -43.62 -11.53 18.16
C THR A 4 -43.35 -12.27 19.46
N TRP A 5 -44.26 -13.15 19.87
CA TRP A 5 -44.00 -14.10 20.95
C TRP A 5 -43.31 -15.35 20.41
N GLU A 6 -42.24 -15.78 21.09
CA GLU A 6 -41.44 -16.93 20.71
C GLU A 6 -41.48 -18.02 21.78
N ILE A 7 -41.73 -19.25 21.36
CA ILE A 7 -41.61 -20.45 22.17
C ILE A 7 -40.42 -21.27 21.63
N PRO A 8 -39.36 -21.51 22.42
CA PRO A 8 -38.21 -22.29 21.99
C PRO A 8 -38.58 -23.72 21.64
N ALA A 9 -37.85 -24.35 20.70
CA ALA A 9 -38.07 -25.73 20.29
C ALA A 9 -38.08 -26.74 21.45
N SER A 10 -37.30 -26.50 22.52
CA SER A 10 -37.26 -27.37 23.72
C SER A 10 -38.60 -27.49 24.45
N HIS A 11 -39.52 -26.55 24.23
CA HIS A 11 -40.86 -26.54 24.84
C HIS A 11 -41.96 -27.07 23.90
N VAL A 12 -41.60 -27.51 22.68
CA VAL A 12 -42.55 -28.01 21.68
C VAL A 12 -42.33 -29.50 21.45
N ARG A 13 -43.38 -30.31 21.62
CA ARG A 13 -43.34 -31.76 21.36
C ARG A 13 -44.47 -32.17 20.43
N PHE A 14 -44.16 -33.02 19.46
CA PHE A 14 -45.17 -33.62 18.57
C PHE A 14 -45.39 -35.07 18.99
N ASP A 15 -46.57 -35.36 19.54
CA ASP A 15 -46.91 -36.71 20.04
C ASP A 15 -47.39 -37.67 18.93
N SER A 16 -47.65 -37.16 17.73
CA SER A 16 -48.21 -37.93 16.62
C SER A 16 -47.14 -38.30 15.59
N PRO A 17 -46.94 -39.59 15.28
CA PRO A 17 -46.01 -40.02 14.23
C PRO A 17 -46.45 -39.56 12.82
N LYS A 18 -47.73 -39.16 12.65
CA LYS A 18 -48.24 -38.66 11.37
C LYS A 18 -47.59 -37.35 10.94
N TRP A 19 -47.16 -36.50 11.89
CA TRP A 19 -46.50 -35.23 11.56
C TRP A 19 -45.19 -35.48 10.83
N GLN A 20 -44.39 -36.42 11.33
CA GLN A 20 -43.10 -36.75 10.75
C GLN A 20 -43.22 -37.24 9.30
N SER A 21 -44.17 -38.14 9.01
CA SER A 21 -44.41 -38.59 7.63
C SER A 21 -44.98 -37.51 6.70
N VAL A 22 -45.65 -36.48 7.23
CA VAL A 22 -46.09 -35.32 6.43
C VAL A 22 -44.90 -34.43 6.12
N LEU A 23 -44.05 -34.18 7.11
CA LEU A 23 -42.85 -33.36 6.97
C LEU A 23 -41.84 -34.01 6.02
N GLU A 24 -41.57 -35.31 6.13
CA GLU A 24 -40.65 -36.03 5.24
C GLU A 24 -41.07 -35.94 3.77
N ARG A 25 -42.36 -36.18 3.46
CA ARG A 25 -42.89 -36.03 2.09
C ARG A 25 -42.82 -34.60 1.57
N ALA A 26 -43.00 -33.61 2.46
CA ALA A 26 -42.84 -32.22 2.10
C ALA A 26 -41.36 -31.91 1.81
N LEU A 27 -40.42 -32.42 2.62
CA LEU A 27 -38.99 -32.23 2.43
C LEU A 27 -38.48 -32.86 1.13
N ASP A 28 -39.00 -34.00 0.71
CA ASP A 28 -38.66 -34.60 -0.60
C ASP A 28 -39.08 -33.69 -1.76
N ARG A 29 -40.25 -33.04 -1.65
CA ARG A 29 -40.73 -32.10 -2.65
C ARG A 29 -39.95 -30.80 -2.61
N ILE A 30 -39.74 -30.23 -1.42
CA ILE A 30 -38.94 -29.03 -1.19
C ILE A 30 -37.51 -29.23 -1.70
N GLY A 31 -36.92 -30.40 -1.47
CA GLY A 31 -35.60 -30.76 -1.99
C GLY A 31 -35.53 -30.67 -3.50
N ARG A 32 -36.52 -31.22 -4.22
CA ARG A 32 -36.60 -31.10 -5.68
C ARG A 32 -36.84 -29.67 -6.15
N ASP A 33 -37.76 -28.96 -5.51
CA ASP A 33 -38.18 -27.61 -5.93
C ASP A 33 -37.11 -26.54 -5.63
N LEU A 34 -36.34 -26.69 -4.54
CA LEU A 34 -35.18 -25.84 -4.25
C LEU A 34 -33.96 -26.24 -5.09
N GLY A 35 -33.90 -27.47 -5.61
CA GLY A 35 -32.82 -27.89 -6.50
C GLY A 35 -31.66 -28.62 -5.80
N LEU A 36 -31.95 -29.42 -4.78
CA LEU A 36 -30.96 -30.35 -4.22
C LEU A 36 -30.49 -31.35 -5.29
N PRO A 37 -29.21 -31.76 -5.27
CA PRO A 37 -28.69 -32.75 -6.19
C PRO A 37 -29.37 -34.12 -6.02
N PRO A 38 -29.37 -34.97 -7.06
CA PRO A 38 -29.90 -36.33 -6.96
C PRO A 38 -29.30 -37.10 -5.77
N GLY A 39 -30.16 -37.71 -4.95
CA GLY A 39 -29.76 -38.42 -3.73
C GLY A 39 -29.50 -37.54 -2.51
N GLY A 40 -29.59 -36.22 -2.63
CA GLY A 40 -29.62 -35.29 -1.51
C GLY A 40 -30.99 -35.23 -0.84
N ARG A 41 -31.01 -35.03 0.48
CA ARG A 41 -32.24 -34.85 1.27
C ARG A 41 -32.10 -33.70 2.26
N PHE A 42 -33.20 -33.03 2.59
CA PHE A 42 -33.22 -32.09 3.70
C PHE A 42 -33.57 -32.81 5.00
N LYS A 43 -32.80 -32.52 6.07
CA LYS A 43 -33.22 -32.73 7.45
C LYS A 43 -33.78 -31.41 7.98
N ALA A 44 -35.03 -31.43 8.43
CA ALA A 44 -35.63 -30.27 9.10
C ALA A 44 -35.41 -30.36 10.61
N GLU A 45 -34.79 -29.33 11.19
CA GLU A 45 -34.60 -29.20 12.63
C GLU A 45 -35.46 -28.06 13.16
N LEU A 46 -36.36 -28.34 14.11
CA LEU A 46 -37.26 -27.32 14.67
C LEU A 46 -36.43 -26.27 15.41
N HIS A 47 -36.61 -25.01 15.04
CA HIS A 47 -35.93 -23.89 15.67
C HIS A 47 -36.80 -23.24 16.75
N ASN A 48 -38.00 -22.78 16.38
CA ASN A 48 -38.96 -22.21 17.33
C ASN A 48 -40.40 -22.26 16.81
N LEU A 49 -41.34 -21.93 17.70
CA LEU A 49 -42.73 -21.63 17.38
C LEU A 49 -42.98 -20.14 17.64
N LEU A 50 -43.53 -19.45 16.65
CA LEU A 50 -43.86 -18.02 16.74
C LEU A 50 -45.36 -17.78 16.75
N VAL A 51 -45.81 -16.87 17.60
CA VAL A 51 -47.19 -16.39 17.68
C VAL A 51 -47.22 -14.89 17.44
N TYR A 52 -48.00 -14.48 16.44
CA TYR A 52 -48.23 -13.07 16.12
C TYR A 52 -49.66 -12.69 16.48
N ALA A 53 -49.81 -11.75 17.40
CA ALA A 53 -51.05 -11.11 17.81
C ALA A 53 -51.40 -9.90 16.91
N PRO A 54 -52.60 -9.31 17.00
CA PRO A 54 -52.92 -8.10 16.24
C PRO A 54 -51.91 -6.96 16.49
N GLY A 55 -51.46 -6.32 15.42
CA GLY A 55 -50.41 -5.28 15.42
C GLY A 55 -48.99 -5.82 15.26
N GLN A 56 -48.73 -7.08 15.65
CA GLN A 56 -47.39 -7.67 15.60
C GLN A 56 -46.94 -7.97 14.17
N PHE A 57 -45.63 -7.82 13.93
CA PHE A 57 -45.00 -7.90 12.61
C PHE A 57 -43.54 -8.35 12.72
N PHE A 58 -42.95 -8.66 11.56
CA PHE A 58 -41.51 -8.84 11.43
C PHE A 58 -41.06 -8.06 10.20
N ALA A 59 -40.27 -7.00 10.42
CA ALA A 59 -39.68 -6.23 9.33
C ALA A 59 -38.83 -7.12 8.41
N VAL A 60 -38.59 -6.63 7.20
CA VAL A 60 -37.71 -7.29 6.21
C VAL A 60 -36.37 -7.62 6.86
N HIS A 61 -35.98 -8.89 6.79
CA HIS A 61 -34.69 -9.37 7.28
C HIS A 61 -34.27 -10.63 6.51
N GLN A 62 -33.00 -10.98 6.66
CA GLN A 62 -32.40 -12.21 6.16
C GLN A 62 -32.09 -13.14 7.34
N ASP A 63 -32.26 -14.45 7.15
CA ASP A 63 -31.92 -15.42 8.19
C ASP A 63 -30.40 -15.64 8.23
N SER A 64 -29.83 -15.69 9.44
CA SER A 64 -28.46 -16.18 9.61
C SER A 64 -28.43 -17.71 9.51
N GLU A 65 -27.36 -18.28 8.97
CA GLU A 65 -27.10 -19.73 9.04
C GLU A 65 -26.79 -20.10 10.50
N LYS A 66 -27.69 -20.84 11.16
CA LYS A 66 -27.65 -21.11 12.62
C LYS A 66 -26.97 -22.42 13.00
N VAL A 67 -26.89 -23.35 12.04
CA VAL A 67 -26.36 -24.70 12.22
C VAL A 67 -25.57 -25.09 10.97
N ASP A 68 -24.51 -25.88 11.15
CA ASP A 68 -23.68 -26.31 10.03
C ASP A 68 -24.51 -27.13 9.00
N GLY A 69 -24.35 -26.78 7.72
CA GLY A 69 -25.09 -27.38 6.61
C GLY A 69 -26.52 -26.86 6.42
N MET A 70 -26.94 -25.82 7.15
CA MET A 70 -28.19 -25.11 6.88
C MET A 70 -28.13 -24.41 5.52
N LEU A 71 -29.04 -24.76 4.61
CA LEU A 71 -29.18 -24.06 3.33
C LEU A 71 -30.36 -23.08 3.32
N GLY A 72 -31.31 -23.24 4.24
CA GLY A 72 -32.50 -22.41 4.25
C GLY A 72 -33.43 -22.66 5.43
N THR A 73 -34.60 -22.04 5.36
CA THR A 73 -35.62 -22.07 6.40
C THR A 73 -36.93 -22.60 5.83
N LEU A 74 -37.61 -23.46 6.60
CA LEU A 74 -38.99 -23.88 6.34
C LEU A 74 -39.92 -23.27 7.39
N VAL A 75 -40.85 -22.44 6.92
CA VAL A 75 -41.92 -21.85 7.72
C VAL A 75 -43.20 -22.66 7.50
N VAL A 76 -43.68 -23.30 8.56
CA VAL A 76 -44.95 -24.01 8.57
C VAL A 76 -45.99 -23.16 9.28
N THR A 77 -46.94 -22.61 8.53
CA THR A 77 -48.09 -21.90 9.09
C THR A 77 -49.17 -22.88 9.52
N LEU A 78 -49.47 -22.88 10.82
CA LEU A 78 -50.49 -23.75 11.41
C LEU A 78 -51.90 -23.24 11.10
N PRO A 79 -52.90 -24.14 10.97
CA PRO A 79 -54.28 -23.75 10.72
C PRO A 79 -54.80 -22.79 11.80
N SER A 80 -55.09 -21.56 11.42
CA SER A 80 -55.52 -20.51 12.35
C SER A 80 -56.36 -19.45 11.62
N ARG A 81 -57.32 -18.84 12.31
CA ARG A 81 -58.15 -17.77 11.75
C ARG A 81 -57.50 -16.42 12.06
N PHE A 82 -56.94 -15.79 11.03
CA PHE A 82 -56.37 -14.44 11.11
C PHE A 82 -56.50 -13.68 9.79
N THR A 83 -56.40 -12.34 9.84
CA THR A 83 -56.34 -11.44 8.67
C THR A 83 -55.11 -10.53 8.76
N GLY A 84 -54.59 -10.06 7.64
CA GLY A 84 -53.23 -9.48 7.59
C GLY A 84 -52.17 -10.59 7.75
N GLY A 85 -51.00 -10.26 8.31
CA GLY A 85 -50.00 -11.30 8.64
C GLY A 85 -49.39 -11.99 7.42
N GLU A 86 -49.44 -11.37 6.24
CA GLU A 86 -48.92 -11.97 5.01
C GLU A 86 -47.41 -12.20 5.15
N PHE A 87 -46.99 -13.43 4.85
CA PHE A 87 -45.57 -13.77 4.78
C PHE A 87 -45.07 -13.48 3.39
N VAL A 88 -44.07 -12.61 3.28
CA VAL A 88 -43.51 -12.19 2.00
C VAL A 88 -42.05 -12.62 1.97
N VAL A 89 -41.67 -13.36 0.94
CA VAL A 89 -40.28 -13.75 0.68
C VAL A 89 -39.88 -13.16 -0.67
N SER A 90 -38.78 -12.42 -0.67
CA SER A 90 -38.21 -11.79 -1.85
C SER A 90 -36.86 -12.41 -2.14
N HIS A 91 -36.69 -12.91 -3.37
CA HIS A 91 -35.43 -13.49 -3.83
C HIS A 91 -35.27 -13.27 -5.33
N GLN A 92 -34.12 -12.71 -5.75
CA GLN A 92 -33.79 -12.50 -7.17
C GLN A 92 -34.91 -11.78 -7.96
N GLY A 93 -35.41 -10.66 -7.43
CA GLY A 93 -36.49 -9.87 -8.06
C GLY A 93 -37.88 -10.53 -8.04
N ARG A 94 -38.02 -11.75 -7.50
CA ARG A 94 -39.30 -12.47 -7.39
C ARG A 94 -39.81 -12.37 -5.96
N THR A 95 -41.09 -12.03 -5.82
CA THR A 95 -41.77 -11.95 -4.53
C THR A 95 -42.81 -13.06 -4.41
N LEU A 96 -42.66 -13.93 -3.43
CA LEU A 96 -43.66 -14.92 -3.04
C LEU A 96 -44.45 -14.39 -1.84
N ARG A 97 -45.79 -14.40 -1.95
CA ARG A 97 -46.70 -14.00 -0.88
C ARG A 97 -47.50 -15.21 -0.42
N ALA A 98 -47.32 -15.59 0.84
CA ALA A 98 -48.05 -16.70 1.45
C ALA A 98 -49.06 -16.17 2.48
N ARG A 99 -50.32 -16.60 2.33
CA ARG A 99 -51.43 -16.29 3.24
C ARG A 99 -51.71 -17.49 4.14
N GLY A 100 -52.16 -17.21 5.36
CA GLY A 100 -52.64 -18.25 6.28
C GLY A 100 -53.94 -18.89 5.80
N SER A 101 -54.24 -20.06 6.35
CA SER A 101 -55.49 -20.76 6.15
C SER A 101 -56.07 -21.20 7.49
N ALA A 102 -57.39 -21.13 7.64
CA ALA A 102 -58.08 -21.59 8.82
C ALA A 102 -58.15 -23.13 8.94
N ASN A 103 -57.91 -23.85 7.85
CA ASN A 103 -58.13 -25.30 7.78
C ASN A 103 -57.02 -26.09 7.06
N ARG A 104 -55.98 -25.43 6.55
CA ARG A 104 -54.85 -26.06 5.87
C ARG A 104 -53.53 -25.58 6.44
N LEU A 105 -52.54 -26.46 6.43
CA LEU A 105 -51.14 -26.12 6.69
C LEU A 105 -50.59 -25.37 5.48
N GLY A 106 -49.92 -24.24 5.74
CA GLY A 106 -49.07 -23.58 4.75
C GLY A 106 -47.62 -23.98 4.99
N MET A 107 -46.88 -24.35 3.95
CA MET A 107 -45.44 -24.62 4.04
C MET A 107 -44.72 -23.78 3.00
N VAL A 108 -43.77 -22.97 3.47
CA VAL A 108 -42.94 -22.12 2.61
C VAL A 108 -41.49 -22.41 2.96
N ALA A 109 -40.71 -22.86 1.99
CA ALA A 109 -39.29 -23.09 2.13
C ALA A 109 -38.53 -22.12 1.22
N PHE A 110 -37.43 -21.57 1.72
CA PHE A 110 -36.60 -20.60 1.02
C PHE A 110 -35.15 -20.71 1.48
N TYR A 111 -34.21 -20.26 0.65
CA TYR A 111 -32.78 -20.24 0.99
C TYR A 111 -32.49 -19.22 2.11
N ALA A 112 -31.42 -19.46 2.88
CA ALA A 112 -31.08 -18.62 4.04
C ALA A 112 -30.81 -17.15 3.64
N ASP A 113 -30.35 -16.93 2.41
CA ASP A 113 -30.07 -15.61 1.83
C ASP A 113 -31.29 -14.89 1.24
N CYS A 114 -32.50 -15.47 1.35
CA CYS A 114 -33.72 -14.77 0.96
C CYS A 114 -34.14 -13.74 2.03
N HIS A 115 -34.49 -12.53 1.56
CA HIS A 115 -35.12 -11.52 2.41
C HIS A 115 -36.58 -11.86 2.63
N HIS A 116 -37.06 -11.71 3.85
CA HIS A 116 -38.45 -12.00 4.17
C HIS A 116 -39.01 -11.10 5.27
N GLU A 117 -40.32 -10.88 5.21
CA GLU A 117 -41.08 -10.11 6.18
C GLU A 117 -42.39 -10.80 6.56
N VAL A 118 -42.93 -10.41 7.71
CA VAL A 118 -44.31 -10.68 8.11
C VAL A 118 -45.00 -9.34 8.27
N ARG A 119 -45.95 -9.05 7.37
CA ARG A 119 -46.78 -7.84 7.47
C ARG A 119 -47.63 -7.86 8.75
N PRO A 120 -48.06 -6.70 9.29
CA PRO A 120 -48.84 -6.65 10.52
C PRO A 120 -50.10 -7.54 10.48
N VAL A 121 -50.33 -8.30 11.54
CA VAL A 121 -51.58 -9.03 11.74
C VAL A 121 -52.68 -8.03 12.09
N LYS A 122 -53.80 -8.06 11.39
CA LYS A 122 -54.93 -7.14 11.62
C LYS A 122 -55.93 -7.72 12.63
N GLN A 123 -56.23 -9.01 12.53
CA GLN A 123 -57.17 -9.70 13.42
C GLN A 123 -56.74 -11.15 13.63
N GLY A 124 -57.02 -11.70 14.83
CA GLY A 124 -56.70 -13.09 15.18
C GLY A 124 -55.24 -13.32 15.55
N TYR A 125 -54.82 -14.58 15.54
CA TYR A 125 -53.45 -14.98 15.87
C TYR A 125 -52.86 -15.85 14.75
N ARG A 126 -51.68 -15.48 14.25
CA ARG A 126 -50.91 -16.28 13.30
C ARG A 126 -49.90 -17.11 14.07
N VAL A 127 -49.99 -18.44 13.95
CA VAL A 127 -49.07 -19.37 14.62
C VAL A 127 -48.25 -20.11 13.58
N VAL A 128 -46.92 -20.08 13.73
CA VAL A 128 -45.99 -20.73 12.79
C VAL A 128 -44.91 -21.51 13.50
N LEU A 129 -44.45 -22.59 12.88
CA LEU A 129 -43.24 -23.32 13.25
C LEU A 129 -42.13 -22.94 12.26
N THR A 130 -40.94 -22.65 12.76
CA THR A 130 -39.76 -22.42 11.92
C THR A 130 -38.81 -23.61 12.05
N TYR A 131 -38.30 -24.09 10.91
CA TYR A 131 -37.34 -25.18 10.83
C TYR A 131 -36.10 -24.74 10.07
N ASN A 132 -34.93 -25.09 10.56
CA ASN A 132 -33.68 -25.02 9.81
C ASN A 132 -33.63 -26.20 8.83
N LEU A 133 -33.42 -25.93 7.54
CA LEU A 133 -33.26 -26.95 6.49
C LEU A 133 -31.78 -27.28 6.30
N ILE A 134 -31.38 -28.44 6.79
CA ILE A 134 -30.00 -28.93 6.73
C ILE A 134 -29.87 -29.90 5.56
N ALA A 135 -29.01 -29.60 4.59
CA ALA A 135 -28.78 -30.51 3.48
C ALA A 135 -27.94 -31.72 3.93
N GLN A 136 -28.38 -32.93 3.56
CA GLN A 136 -27.69 -34.18 3.88
C GLN A 136 -27.53 -35.04 2.63
N GLY A 137 -26.30 -35.52 2.39
CA GLY A 137 -25.99 -36.40 1.26
C GLY A 137 -26.21 -35.73 -0.10
N GLY A 138 -26.02 -36.52 -1.15
CA GLY A 138 -26.06 -36.06 -2.54
C GLY A 138 -24.64 -35.94 -3.11
N VAL A 139 -24.36 -36.74 -4.13
CA VAL A 139 -23.21 -36.51 -4.99
C VAL A 139 -23.71 -35.60 -6.10
N GLN A 140 -23.10 -34.43 -6.28
CA GLN A 140 -23.43 -33.56 -7.41
C GLN A 140 -22.99 -34.25 -8.72
N THR A 141 -23.94 -34.94 -9.33
CA THR A 141 -23.82 -35.49 -10.69
C THR A 141 -24.90 -34.88 -11.55
N THR A 142 -24.88 -33.57 -11.73
CA THR A 142 -25.57 -32.97 -12.87
C THR A 142 -24.82 -33.42 -14.12
N GLU A 143 -25.39 -34.35 -14.89
CA GLU A 143 -24.87 -34.72 -16.20
C GLU A 143 -25.08 -33.54 -17.14
N VAL A 144 -24.05 -32.68 -17.25
CA VAL A 144 -24.00 -31.65 -18.29
C VAL A 144 -23.60 -32.34 -19.59
N PRO A 145 -24.33 -32.14 -20.71
CA PRO A 145 -23.99 -32.74 -21.99
C PRO A 145 -22.55 -32.44 -22.40
N ALA A 146 -21.83 -33.45 -22.90
CA ALA A 146 -20.42 -33.31 -23.26
C ALA A 146 -20.17 -32.24 -24.33
N GLN A 147 -21.15 -32.00 -25.22
CA GLN A 147 -21.09 -30.94 -26.23
C GLN A 147 -21.11 -29.54 -25.59
N ASP A 148 -21.93 -29.33 -24.57
CA ASP A 148 -22.02 -28.05 -23.86
C ASP A 148 -20.73 -27.77 -23.07
N ILE A 149 -20.14 -28.80 -22.47
CA ILE A 149 -18.82 -28.70 -21.82
C ILE A 149 -17.73 -28.36 -22.83
N ALA A 150 -17.76 -28.94 -24.04
CA ALA A 150 -16.79 -28.60 -25.07
C ALA A 150 -16.92 -27.14 -25.53
N ALA A 151 -18.14 -26.68 -25.81
CA ALA A 151 -18.38 -25.29 -26.21
C ALA A 151 -18.01 -24.29 -25.09
N LEU A 152 -18.28 -24.63 -23.82
CA LEU A 152 -17.89 -23.80 -22.69
C LEU A 152 -16.36 -23.78 -22.51
N ALA A 153 -15.68 -24.91 -22.70
CA ALA A 153 -14.23 -24.96 -22.66
C ALA A 153 -13.58 -24.10 -23.75
N ASP A 154 -14.12 -24.12 -24.97
CA ASP A 154 -13.65 -23.26 -26.05
C ASP A 154 -13.86 -21.78 -25.71
N ALA A 155 -15.01 -21.42 -25.14
CA ALA A 155 -15.30 -20.05 -24.72
C ALA A 155 -14.36 -19.55 -23.61
N VAL A 156 -14.11 -20.37 -22.58
CA VAL A 156 -13.17 -20.04 -21.50
C VAL A 156 -11.73 -19.92 -22.03
N HIS A 157 -11.33 -20.79 -22.94
CA HIS A 157 -10.03 -20.70 -23.59
C HIS A 157 -9.90 -19.41 -24.42
N THR A 158 -10.91 -19.05 -25.21
CA THR A 158 -10.92 -17.76 -25.95
C THR A 158 -10.89 -16.56 -25.01
N PHE A 159 -11.59 -16.61 -23.88
CA PHE A 159 -11.59 -15.56 -22.88
C PHE A 159 -10.15 -15.27 -22.38
N TRP A 160 -9.40 -16.30 -22.01
CA TRP A 160 -8.00 -16.17 -21.59
C TRP A 160 -7.04 -15.70 -22.68
N GLN A 161 -7.46 -15.69 -23.94
CA GLN A 161 -6.67 -15.22 -25.08
C GLN A 161 -7.08 -13.83 -25.58
N THR A 162 -8.18 -13.28 -25.09
CA THR A 162 -8.74 -12.03 -25.60
C THR A 162 -8.27 -10.85 -24.74
N PRO A 163 -7.46 -9.92 -25.29
CA PRO A 163 -7.05 -8.70 -24.59
C PRO A 163 -8.25 -7.87 -24.13
N ALA A 164 -8.13 -7.23 -22.96
CA ALA A 164 -9.12 -6.24 -22.53
C ALA A 164 -9.17 -5.06 -23.51
N LEU A 165 -10.37 -4.62 -23.88
CA LEU A 165 -10.54 -3.48 -24.77
C LEU A 165 -10.07 -2.17 -24.10
N PRO A 166 -9.51 -1.21 -24.88
CA PRO A 166 -9.19 0.12 -24.37
C PRO A 166 -10.43 0.80 -23.78
N ARG A 167 -10.29 1.45 -22.62
CA ARG A 167 -11.41 2.07 -21.92
C ARG A 167 -11.75 3.47 -22.43
N TRP A 168 -10.78 4.19 -22.98
CA TRP A 168 -10.97 5.53 -23.53
C TRP A 168 -10.02 5.81 -24.71
N PRO A 169 -10.27 6.85 -25.52
CA PRO A 169 -9.37 7.23 -26.60
C PRO A 169 -7.96 7.55 -26.08
N GLY A 170 -6.96 6.79 -26.53
CA GLY A 170 -5.56 6.91 -26.08
C GLY A 170 -5.12 5.84 -25.08
N ASP A 171 -6.05 5.00 -24.59
CA ASP A 171 -5.73 3.80 -23.83
C ASP A 171 -5.23 2.67 -24.75
N VAL A 172 -4.40 1.77 -24.23
CA VAL A 172 -3.86 0.63 -24.97
C VAL A 172 -4.64 -0.62 -24.57
N ALA A 173 -4.86 -1.54 -25.52
CA ALA A 173 -5.49 -2.82 -25.17
C ALA A 173 -4.68 -3.51 -24.06
N GLY A 174 -5.36 -3.92 -22.99
CA GLY A 174 -4.74 -4.55 -21.83
C GLY A 174 -4.26 -5.96 -22.14
N GLU A 175 -3.45 -6.56 -21.26
CA GLU A 175 -3.10 -7.98 -21.39
C GLU A 175 -4.36 -8.87 -21.31
N PRO A 176 -4.38 -10.04 -21.97
CA PRO A 176 -5.44 -11.03 -21.77
C PRO A 176 -5.57 -11.40 -20.28
N PRO A 177 -6.78 -11.69 -19.79
CA PRO A 177 -6.99 -12.00 -18.38
C PRO A 177 -6.21 -13.26 -17.99
N ASP A 178 -5.58 -13.20 -16.81
CA ASP A 178 -4.84 -14.34 -16.24
C ASP A 178 -5.79 -15.36 -15.59
N ARG A 179 -6.93 -14.89 -15.09
CA ARG A 179 -7.94 -15.70 -14.40
C ARG A 179 -9.33 -15.42 -14.94
N LEU A 180 -10.21 -16.41 -14.78
CA LEU A 180 -11.65 -16.23 -14.84
C LEU A 180 -12.18 -16.16 -13.41
N VAL A 181 -12.85 -15.07 -13.06
CA VAL A 181 -13.58 -14.89 -11.80
C VAL A 181 -15.06 -14.83 -12.14
N TYR A 182 -15.78 -15.92 -11.86
CA TYR A 182 -17.21 -16.01 -12.13
C TYR A 182 -18.02 -15.81 -10.85
N LEU A 183 -18.71 -14.68 -10.71
CA LEU A 183 -19.55 -14.39 -9.54
C LEU A 183 -20.82 -15.26 -9.54
N LEU A 184 -21.11 -15.86 -8.39
CA LEU A 184 -22.30 -16.67 -8.14
C LEU A 184 -23.51 -15.79 -7.78
N ASP A 185 -24.72 -16.33 -7.93
CA ASP A 185 -25.96 -15.57 -7.79
C ASP A 185 -26.50 -15.52 -6.35
N HIS A 186 -26.17 -16.53 -5.53
CA HIS A 186 -26.55 -16.60 -4.12
C HIS A 186 -25.45 -16.05 -3.21
N GLN A 187 -25.85 -15.63 -2.02
CA GLN A 187 -24.91 -15.27 -0.96
C GLN A 187 -24.53 -16.52 -0.15
N TYR A 188 -23.27 -16.57 0.29
CA TYR A 188 -22.73 -17.67 1.08
C TYR A 188 -21.95 -17.11 2.26
N THR A 189 -22.08 -17.78 3.41
CA THR A 189 -21.19 -17.53 4.56
C THR A 189 -19.91 -18.34 4.43
N GLN A 190 -18.90 -18.01 5.24
CA GLN A 190 -17.67 -18.81 5.33
C GLN A 190 -17.96 -20.28 5.65
N SER A 191 -18.85 -20.55 6.61
CA SER A 191 -19.23 -21.93 6.97
C SER A 191 -20.12 -22.62 5.94
N GLY A 192 -20.89 -21.84 5.16
CA GLY A 192 -21.85 -22.35 4.18
C GLY A 192 -21.24 -22.64 2.81
N LEU A 193 -20.16 -21.96 2.44
CA LEU A 193 -19.49 -22.15 1.16
C LEU A 193 -18.81 -23.52 1.09
N SER A 194 -19.25 -24.36 0.15
CA SER A 194 -18.56 -25.62 -0.15
C SER A 194 -19.04 -26.20 -1.48
N TRP A 195 -18.18 -26.98 -2.13
CA TRP A 195 -18.49 -27.62 -3.42
C TRP A 195 -19.77 -28.45 -3.39
N ALA A 196 -20.07 -29.13 -2.28
CA ALA A 196 -21.24 -29.98 -2.16
C ALA A 196 -22.55 -29.23 -1.87
N ARG A 197 -22.47 -27.99 -1.34
CA ARG A 197 -23.61 -27.26 -0.75
C ARG A 197 -23.97 -25.96 -1.48
N LEU A 198 -23.55 -25.81 -2.74
CA LEU A 198 -23.97 -24.67 -3.57
C LEU A 198 -25.49 -24.69 -3.83
N LYS A 199 -26.09 -23.50 -3.88
CA LYS A 199 -27.54 -23.29 -3.98
C LYS A 199 -27.98 -23.18 -5.44
N GLY A 200 -29.00 -23.94 -5.82
CA GLY A 200 -29.68 -23.84 -7.12
C GLY A 200 -28.74 -23.82 -8.33
N ALA A 201 -28.86 -22.79 -9.16
CA ALA A 201 -28.10 -22.64 -10.41
C ALA A 201 -26.57 -22.56 -10.20
N ASP A 202 -26.11 -22.08 -9.05
CA ASP A 202 -24.68 -22.01 -8.73
C ASP A 202 -24.04 -23.40 -8.69
N ALA A 203 -24.77 -24.40 -8.18
CA ALA A 203 -24.31 -25.78 -8.18
C ALA A 203 -24.11 -26.32 -9.60
N ALA A 204 -25.05 -26.06 -10.50
CA ALA A 204 -24.97 -26.50 -11.89
C ALA A 204 -23.78 -25.85 -12.63
N ARG A 205 -23.59 -24.54 -12.43
CA ARG A 205 -22.47 -23.78 -13.02
C ARG A 205 -21.13 -24.25 -12.47
N ALA A 206 -21.00 -24.44 -11.16
CA ALA A 206 -19.77 -24.92 -10.54
C ALA A 206 -19.39 -26.33 -10.99
N VAL A 207 -20.38 -27.22 -11.22
CA VAL A 207 -20.13 -28.55 -11.81
C VAL A 207 -19.62 -28.42 -13.25
N ALA A 208 -20.25 -27.58 -14.08
CA ALA A 208 -19.81 -27.36 -15.46
C ALA A 208 -18.39 -26.79 -15.53
N LEU A 209 -18.09 -25.75 -14.75
CA LEU A 209 -16.76 -25.13 -14.70
C LEU A 209 -15.69 -26.12 -14.18
N ARG A 210 -16.03 -27.02 -13.25
CA ARG A 210 -15.12 -28.06 -12.79
C ARG A 210 -14.74 -29.04 -13.90
N ARG A 211 -15.71 -29.45 -14.72
CA ARG A 211 -15.46 -30.31 -15.89
C ARG A 211 -14.64 -29.60 -16.96
N VAL A 212 -14.86 -28.30 -17.15
CA VAL A 212 -14.04 -27.47 -18.04
C VAL A 212 -12.62 -27.34 -17.51
N ALA A 213 -12.44 -27.13 -16.21
CA ALA A 213 -11.12 -27.03 -15.59
C ALA A 213 -10.32 -28.34 -15.75
N GLU A 214 -10.96 -29.50 -15.54
CA GLU A 214 -10.37 -30.81 -15.82
C GLU A 214 -9.93 -30.96 -17.28
N ARG A 215 -10.73 -30.45 -18.24
CA ARG A 215 -10.45 -30.53 -19.68
C ARG A 215 -9.32 -29.59 -20.14
N LEU A 216 -9.20 -28.41 -19.53
CA LEU A 216 -8.23 -27.39 -19.89
C LEU A 216 -6.94 -27.44 -19.05
N ASP A 217 -6.79 -28.43 -18.16
CA ASP A 217 -5.75 -28.48 -17.12
C ASP A 217 -5.63 -27.15 -16.36
N ALA A 218 -6.78 -26.70 -15.83
CA ALA A 218 -6.88 -25.49 -15.04
C ALA A 218 -7.02 -25.82 -13.55
N GLU A 219 -6.49 -24.94 -12.71
CA GLU A 219 -6.84 -24.93 -11.29
C GLU A 219 -8.18 -24.23 -11.08
N ILE A 220 -8.96 -24.67 -10.10
CA ILE A 220 -10.29 -24.14 -9.82
C ILE A 220 -10.53 -24.08 -8.31
N PHE A 221 -11.12 -22.98 -7.85
CA PHE A 221 -11.37 -22.69 -6.45
C PHE A 221 -12.75 -22.08 -6.25
N LEU A 222 -13.34 -22.30 -5.08
CA LEU A 222 -14.46 -21.50 -4.57
C LEU A 222 -13.91 -20.44 -3.62
N VAL A 223 -14.43 -19.22 -3.74
CA VAL A 223 -14.01 -18.09 -2.91
C VAL A 223 -15.21 -17.26 -2.50
N LEU A 224 -15.11 -16.53 -1.39
CA LEU A 224 -15.97 -15.39 -1.09
C LEU A 224 -15.41 -14.16 -1.79
N ALA A 225 -16.28 -13.26 -2.23
CA ALA A 225 -15.94 -12.04 -2.93
C ALA A 225 -16.67 -10.86 -2.27
N ASP A 226 -15.91 -9.93 -1.71
CA ASP A 226 -16.43 -8.66 -1.22
C ASP A 226 -16.34 -7.66 -2.38
N VAL A 227 -17.50 -7.20 -2.85
CA VAL A 227 -17.63 -6.30 -4.00
C VAL A 227 -17.96 -4.91 -3.49
N HIS A 228 -17.17 -3.92 -3.87
CA HIS A 228 -17.40 -2.51 -3.61
C HIS A 228 -17.53 -1.78 -4.95
N GLU A 229 -18.68 -1.18 -5.20
CA GLU A 229 -18.96 -0.42 -6.42
C GLU A 229 -19.27 1.03 -6.07
N THR A 230 -18.66 1.95 -6.80
CA THR A 230 -18.94 3.38 -6.73
C THR A 230 -19.68 3.80 -7.99
N TRP A 231 -20.86 4.39 -7.80
CA TRP A 231 -21.76 4.83 -8.87
C TRP A 231 -21.89 6.34 -8.86
N SER A 232 -22.13 6.95 -10.01
CA SER A 232 -22.70 8.30 -10.03
C SER A 232 -24.14 8.26 -9.56
N ALA A 233 -24.58 9.32 -8.88
CA ALA A 233 -25.96 9.50 -8.50
C ALA A 233 -26.55 10.68 -9.27
N GLU A 234 -27.71 10.45 -9.89
CA GLU A 234 -28.48 11.52 -10.50
C GLU A 234 -29.21 12.29 -9.39
N ASP A 235 -29.15 13.61 -9.42
CA ASP A 235 -30.05 14.43 -8.62
C ASP A 235 -31.44 14.30 -9.25
N ASP A 236 -32.42 13.76 -8.50
CA ASP A 236 -33.84 13.94 -8.79
C ASP A 236 -34.26 15.41 -8.54
N TYR A 237 -33.57 16.36 -9.17
CA TYR A 237 -34.20 17.64 -9.46
C TYR A 237 -35.08 17.41 -10.70
N GLN A 238 -36.32 16.98 -10.46
CA GLN A 238 -37.39 17.26 -11.40
C GLN A 238 -37.26 18.73 -11.81
N ASP A 239 -37.10 18.91 -13.12
CA ASP A 239 -36.92 20.15 -13.85
C ASP A 239 -38.08 21.11 -13.57
N CYS A 240 -38.05 21.79 -12.43
CA CYS A 240 -38.94 22.90 -12.10
C CYS A 240 -38.34 24.19 -12.68
N SER A 241 -38.18 24.23 -13.99
CA SER A 241 -37.92 25.45 -14.75
C SER A 241 -39.10 25.72 -15.68
N HIS A 242 -39.98 26.63 -15.24
CA HIS A 242 -40.59 27.74 -15.99
C HIS A 242 -42.14 27.83 -15.85
N TRP A 243 -42.56 28.69 -14.91
CA TRP A 243 -43.80 29.48 -14.84
C TRP A 243 -45.05 28.99 -15.61
N ASP A 244 -46.05 28.49 -14.90
CA ASP A 244 -47.42 28.95 -15.13
C ASP A 244 -48.27 28.85 -13.85
N TYR A 245 -49.08 29.88 -13.59
CA TYR A 245 -50.01 29.92 -12.46
C TYR A 245 -51.27 29.14 -12.83
N ALA A 246 -51.43 27.93 -12.32
CA ALA A 246 -52.74 27.30 -12.19
C ALA A 246 -52.76 26.36 -10.99
N GLU A 247 -53.65 26.68 -10.05
CA GLU A 247 -54.02 25.85 -8.90
C GLU A 247 -54.49 24.47 -9.38
N ASP A 248 -53.75 23.43 -9.00
CA ASP A 248 -54.34 22.12 -8.71
C ASP A 248 -53.54 21.49 -7.56
N ASP A 249 -54.19 21.36 -6.41
CA ASP A 249 -53.72 20.59 -5.25
C ASP A 249 -53.75 19.10 -5.64
N GLU A 250 -52.72 18.62 -6.34
CA GLU A 250 -52.38 17.20 -6.28
C GLU A 250 -51.35 17.00 -5.17
N GLU A 251 -51.73 16.20 -4.17
CA GLU A 251 -50.85 15.71 -3.11
C GLU A 251 -49.58 15.11 -3.74
N VAL A 252 -48.48 15.86 -3.68
CA VAL A 252 -47.14 15.32 -3.93
C VAL A 252 -46.98 14.14 -2.96
N PRO A 253 -46.70 12.91 -3.44
CA PRO A 253 -46.40 11.81 -2.54
C PRO A 253 -45.24 12.23 -1.64
N ASP A 254 -45.39 12.10 -0.32
CA ASP A 254 -44.24 12.20 0.59
C ASP A 254 -43.14 11.29 0.05
N ASP A 255 -42.04 11.88 -0.45
CA ASP A 255 -40.81 11.15 -0.75
C ASP A 255 -40.40 10.44 0.54
N ASP A 256 -40.43 9.10 0.51
CA ASP A 256 -39.91 8.28 1.60
C ASP A 256 -38.40 8.60 1.69
N PRO A 257 -37.90 9.15 2.82
CA PRO A 257 -36.48 9.53 2.98
C PRO A 257 -35.51 8.32 2.99
N ASN A 258 -35.97 7.19 2.49
CA ASN A 258 -35.35 5.88 2.52
C ASN A 258 -35.28 5.23 1.12
N ASP A 259 -35.65 5.94 0.05
CA ASP A 259 -35.34 5.52 -1.32
C ASP A 259 -33.89 5.86 -1.64
N ASP A 260 -33.08 4.83 -1.94
CA ASP A 260 -31.71 5.02 -2.40
C ASP A 260 -31.72 5.85 -3.71
N PRO A 261 -30.81 6.83 -3.88
CA PRO A 261 -30.74 7.64 -5.09
C PRO A 261 -30.63 6.76 -6.34
N ALA A 262 -31.23 7.21 -7.44
CA ALA A 262 -31.12 6.53 -8.73
C ALA A 262 -29.64 6.42 -9.13
N LEU A 263 -29.19 5.17 -9.34
CA LEU A 263 -27.83 4.89 -9.79
C LEU A 263 -27.68 5.28 -11.26
N GLY A 264 -26.69 6.12 -11.55
CA GLY A 264 -26.26 6.47 -12.90
C GLY A 264 -25.23 5.49 -13.45
N GLU A 265 -24.05 6.00 -13.83
CA GLU A 265 -22.96 5.22 -14.40
C GLU A 265 -22.08 4.60 -13.31
N LEU A 266 -21.63 3.35 -13.52
CA LEU A 266 -20.62 2.73 -12.67
C LEU A 266 -19.28 3.43 -12.90
N LEU A 267 -18.77 4.09 -11.87
CA LEU A 267 -17.51 4.82 -11.92
C LEU A 267 -16.32 3.90 -11.60
N ASP A 268 -16.46 3.08 -10.56
CA ASP A 268 -15.42 2.14 -10.14
C ASP A 268 -16.00 0.88 -9.51
N SER A 269 -15.27 -0.23 -9.60
CA SER A 269 -15.62 -1.51 -9.00
C SER A 269 -14.35 -2.20 -8.50
N ASP A 270 -14.22 -2.30 -7.18
CA ASP A 270 -13.18 -3.07 -6.51
C ASP A 270 -13.75 -4.38 -5.96
N ILE A 271 -13.00 -5.46 -6.13
CA ILE A 271 -13.42 -6.79 -5.68
C ILE A 271 -12.25 -7.46 -4.98
N GLU A 272 -12.50 -7.85 -3.73
CA GLU A 272 -11.54 -8.58 -2.90
C GLU A 272 -12.01 -10.03 -2.69
N LEU A 273 -11.19 -10.97 -3.17
CA LEU A 273 -11.41 -12.41 -2.98
C LEU A 273 -10.86 -12.88 -1.64
N ARG A 274 -11.65 -13.67 -0.93
CA ARG A 274 -11.36 -14.15 0.43
C ARG A 274 -11.77 -15.61 0.57
N HIS A 275 -11.22 -16.28 1.58
CA HIS A 275 -11.60 -17.65 1.98
C HIS A 275 -11.62 -18.66 0.81
N TRP A 276 -10.43 -19.08 0.39
CA TRP A 276 -10.25 -19.95 -0.77
C TRP A 276 -10.43 -21.43 -0.41
N ILE A 277 -11.27 -22.13 -1.17
CA ILE A 277 -11.59 -23.54 -0.98
C ILE A 277 -11.22 -24.33 -2.25
N ALA A 278 -10.28 -25.27 -2.10
CA ALA A 278 -9.86 -26.18 -3.16
C ALA A 278 -10.93 -27.24 -3.50
N PRO A 279 -10.82 -27.95 -4.63
CA PRO A 279 -11.82 -28.94 -5.06
C PRO A 279 -12.03 -30.11 -4.08
N ASP A 280 -11.02 -30.41 -3.25
CA ASP A 280 -11.08 -31.44 -2.20
C ASP A 280 -11.72 -30.93 -0.89
N GLY A 281 -12.08 -29.65 -0.83
CA GLY A 281 -12.67 -28.98 0.33
C GLY A 281 -11.64 -28.42 1.32
N SER A 282 -10.34 -28.51 1.02
CA SER A 282 -9.31 -27.88 1.86
C SER A 282 -9.31 -26.35 1.69
N GLU A 283 -9.08 -25.65 2.79
CA GLU A 283 -8.88 -24.20 2.77
C GLU A 283 -7.44 -23.86 2.40
N LEU A 284 -7.28 -22.84 1.56
CA LEU A 284 -5.98 -22.33 1.12
C LEU A 284 -5.76 -20.92 1.64
N ALA A 285 -4.57 -20.68 2.20
CA ALA A 285 -4.05 -19.34 2.36
C ALA A 285 -3.67 -18.83 0.96
N SER A 286 -4.39 -17.85 0.45
CA SER A 286 -4.10 -17.23 -0.84
C SER A 286 -3.96 -15.74 -0.64
N ASP A 287 -2.87 -15.19 -1.18
CA ASP A 287 -2.62 -13.75 -1.22
C ASP A 287 -3.29 -13.12 -2.46
N ALA A 288 -4.14 -13.88 -3.17
CA ALA A 288 -4.61 -13.60 -4.52
C ALA A 288 -5.87 -12.74 -4.66
N ASN A 289 -5.96 -11.67 -3.87
CA ASN A 289 -7.27 -11.15 -3.51
C ASN A 289 -7.84 -10.14 -4.51
N GLY A 290 -7.04 -9.29 -5.15
CA GLY A 290 -7.55 -8.32 -6.11
C GLY A 290 -8.03 -8.96 -7.41
N VAL A 291 -9.07 -8.40 -8.04
CA VAL A 291 -9.64 -8.85 -9.32
C VAL A 291 -9.59 -7.71 -10.34
N ALA A 292 -9.04 -7.97 -11.53
CA ALA A 292 -9.12 -7.00 -12.62
C ALA A 292 -10.47 -7.08 -13.33
N ALA A 293 -11.02 -5.95 -13.77
CA ALA A 293 -12.33 -5.91 -14.46
C ALA A 293 -12.42 -6.85 -15.68
N GLY A 294 -11.31 -7.07 -16.39
CA GLY A 294 -11.24 -8.00 -17.53
C GLY A 294 -11.28 -9.49 -17.14
N GLU A 295 -11.09 -9.84 -15.86
CA GLU A 295 -11.18 -11.19 -15.33
C GLU A 295 -12.61 -11.57 -14.90
N LEU A 296 -13.51 -10.58 -14.79
CA LEU A 296 -14.82 -10.73 -14.15
C LEU A 296 -15.89 -11.22 -15.13
N CYS A 297 -16.65 -12.23 -14.72
CA CYS A 297 -17.84 -12.71 -15.41
C CYS A 297 -18.98 -12.92 -14.40
N PHE A 298 -20.20 -12.65 -14.80
CA PHE A 298 -21.39 -12.91 -13.99
C PHE A 298 -22.61 -13.07 -14.90
N THR A 299 -23.62 -13.80 -14.41
CA THR A 299 -24.94 -13.83 -15.07
C THR A 299 -25.92 -12.86 -14.42
N ARG A 300 -25.72 -12.54 -13.13
CA ARG A 300 -26.48 -11.53 -12.40
C ARG A 300 -25.56 -10.38 -12.00
N PRO A 301 -25.82 -9.14 -12.45
CA PRO A 301 -25.06 -7.97 -12.01
C PRO A 301 -25.26 -7.72 -10.51
N SER A 302 -24.31 -7.03 -9.88
CA SER A 302 -24.39 -6.71 -8.45
C SER A 302 -25.56 -5.77 -8.14
N THR A 303 -25.96 -4.90 -9.09
CA THR A 303 -27.14 -4.02 -8.97
C THR A 303 -28.46 -4.77 -8.76
N ASP A 304 -28.56 -6.01 -9.26
CA ASP A 304 -29.72 -6.87 -9.01
C ASP A 304 -29.68 -7.50 -7.62
N CYS A 305 -28.56 -7.40 -6.90
CA CYS A 305 -28.38 -7.89 -5.53
C CYS A 305 -28.68 -6.78 -4.53
N THR A 306 -29.09 -7.17 -3.33
CA THR A 306 -29.29 -6.21 -2.23
C THR A 306 -27.92 -5.91 -1.60
N PRO A 307 -27.47 -4.63 -1.57
CA PRO A 307 -26.23 -4.27 -0.88
C PRO A 307 -26.40 -4.43 0.63
N PHE A 308 -25.34 -4.83 1.33
CA PHE A 308 -25.37 -4.88 2.80
C PHE A 308 -25.03 -3.53 3.43
N ARG A 309 -24.41 -2.63 2.65
CA ARG A 309 -24.10 -1.25 3.01
C ARG A 309 -24.25 -0.38 1.75
N SER A 310 -24.81 0.81 1.93
CA SER A 310 -24.97 1.84 0.89
C SER A 310 -24.62 3.18 1.56
N GLU A 311 -23.77 3.98 0.93
CA GLU A 311 -23.37 5.31 1.40
C GLU A 311 -23.51 6.32 0.28
N TYR A 312 -24.24 7.41 0.54
CA TYR A 312 -24.41 8.51 -0.40
C TYR A 312 -23.48 9.65 -0.01
N GLU A 313 -22.65 10.09 -0.96
CA GLU A 313 -21.84 11.30 -0.84
C GLU A 313 -22.38 12.38 -1.78
N GLY A 314 -22.95 13.43 -1.19
CA GLY A 314 -23.43 14.60 -1.92
C GLY A 314 -22.29 15.51 -2.41
N TYR A 315 -22.64 16.47 -3.27
CA TYR A 315 -21.75 17.40 -3.96
C TYR A 315 -20.49 17.86 -3.18
N MET A 316 -19.32 17.35 -3.59
CA MET A 316 -17.99 17.67 -3.03
C MET A 316 -17.19 18.68 -3.89
N GLY A 317 -17.85 19.54 -4.68
CA GLY A 317 -17.22 20.53 -5.55
C GLY A 317 -17.05 20.06 -7.00
N ASN A 318 -15.84 19.69 -7.44
CA ASN A 318 -15.61 19.27 -8.84
C ASN A 318 -16.06 17.82 -9.14
N TYR A 319 -16.47 17.08 -8.11
CA TYR A 319 -16.99 15.72 -8.22
C TYR A 319 -18.53 15.77 -8.11
N GLY A 320 -19.22 15.05 -9.02
CA GLY A 320 -20.66 14.83 -8.94
C GLY A 320 -21.02 13.94 -7.76
N ASN A 321 -22.31 13.81 -7.46
CA ASN A 321 -22.78 12.95 -6.38
C ASN A 321 -22.41 11.49 -6.66
N THR A 322 -22.03 10.76 -5.61
CA THR A 322 -21.68 9.35 -5.71
C THR A 322 -22.42 8.50 -4.70
N VAL A 323 -22.68 7.25 -5.06
CA VAL A 323 -23.22 6.22 -4.16
C VAL A 323 -22.27 5.05 -4.15
N ASP A 324 -21.78 4.72 -2.96
CA ASP A 324 -20.97 3.53 -2.72
C ASP A 324 -21.87 2.39 -2.24
N ARG A 325 -21.77 1.23 -2.89
CA ARG A 325 -22.50 0.02 -2.52
C ARG A 325 -21.56 -1.14 -2.27
N TRP A 326 -21.80 -1.87 -1.19
CA TRP A 326 -21.04 -3.07 -0.84
C TRP A 326 -21.92 -4.32 -0.87
N TYR A 327 -21.39 -5.38 -1.47
CA TYR A 327 -22.08 -6.66 -1.64
C TYR A 327 -21.20 -7.83 -1.18
N HIS A 328 -21.81 -8.82 -0.54
CA HIS A 328 -21.18 -10.12 -0.29
C HIS A 328 -21.62 -11.11 -1.36
N ARG A 329 -20.66 -11.65 -2.11
CA ARG A 329 -20.89 -12.69 -3.12
C ARG A 329 -19.95 -13.87 -2.89
N ALA A 330 -20.20 -14.96 -3.59
CA ALA A 330 -19.21 -16.01 -3.79
C ALA A 330 -18.80 -16.04 -5.26
N ALA A 331 -17.64 -16.60 -5.55
CA ALA A 331 -17.16 -16.76 -6.91
C ALA A 331 -16.52 -18.13 -7.14
N VAL A 332 -16.57 -18.58 -8.39
CA VAL A 332 -15.69 -19.64 -8.90
C VAL A 332 -14.52 -18.96 -9.58
N VAL A 333 -13.31 -19.27 -9.13
CA VAL A 333 -12.09 -18.73 -9.74
C VAL A 333 -11.33 -19.86 -10.43
N MET A 334 -10.91 -19.64 -11.66
CA MET A 334 -10.12 -20.62 -12.40
C MET A 334 -9.05 -19.98 -13.29
N TRP A 335 -7.96 -20.71 -13.50
CA TRP A 335 -6.87 -20.31 -14.40
C TRP A 335 -6.09 -21.52 -14.91
N PRO A 336 -5.45 -21.44 -16.10
CA PRO A 336 -4.60 -22.52 -16.60
C PRO A 336 -3.48 -22.83 -15.62
N ARG A 337 -3.18 -24.11 -15.38
CA ARG A 337 -2.13 -24.52 -14.43
C ARG A 337 -0.77 -23.91 -14.76
N GLU A 338 -0.47 -23.74 -16.04
CA GLU A 338 0.75 -23.07 -16.49
C GLU A 338 0.88 -21.61 -16.03
N ARG A 339 -0.24 -20.92 -15.74
CA ARG A 339 -0.23 -19.52 -15.26
C ARG A 339 -0.22 -19.40 -13.74
N ALA A 340 -0.38 -20.51 -13.01
CA ALA A 340 -0.49 -20.50 -11.55
C ALA A 340 0.66 -19.75 -10.87
N PHE A 341 1.88 -19.91 -11.39
CA PHE A 341 3.05 -19.18 -10.89
C PHE A 341 2.93 -17.66 -11.07
N VAL A 342 2.63 -17.17 -12.29
CA VAL A 342 2.55 -15.73 -12.58
C VAL A 342 1.45 -15.05 -11.77
N ILE A 343 0.28 -15.70 -11.69
CA ILE A 343 -0.88 -15.18 -10.94
C ILE A 343 -0.53 -14.92 -9.48
N ARG A 344 0.02 -15.93 -8.80
CA ARG A 344 0.39 -15.83 -7.39
C ARG A 344 1.58 -14.89 -7.20
N ALA A 345 2.51 -14.86 -8.15
CA ALA A 345 3.66 -13.98 -8.12
C ALA A 345 3.32 -12.49 -8.27
N ARG A 346 2.29 -12.14 -9.05
CA ARG A 346 1.79 -10.76 -9.17
C ARG A 346 1.28 -10.20 -7.84
N GLN A 347 0.86 -11.07 -6.92
CA GLN A 347 0.32 -10.67 -5.62
C GLN A 347 1.36 -10.73 -4.51
N SER A 348 2.29 -11.68 -4.59
CA SER A 348 3.35 -11.85 -3.60
C SER A 348 4.70 -12.08 -4.26
N SER A 349 5.47 -10.99 -4.38
CA SER A 349 6.85 -11.01 -4.85
C SER A 349 7.75 -11.90 -3.98
N HIS A 350 7.49 -11.94 -2.67
CA HIS A 350 8.26 -12.76 -1.74
C HIS A 350 8.00 -14.25 -1.97
N TRP A 351 6.74 -14.65 -2.15
CA TRP A 351 6.38 -16.03 -2.51
C TRP A 351 7.04 -16.45 -3.83
N ALA A 352 6.99 -15.58 -4.85
CA ALA A 352 7.57 -15.87 -6.15
C ALA A 352 9.08 -16.18 -6.08
N ILE A 353 9.82 -15.36 -5.35
CA ILE A 353 11.27 -15.55 -5.15
C ILE A 353 11.55 -16.80 -4.30
N ALA A 354 10.75 -17.07 -3.27
CA ALA A 354 10.89 -18.27 -2.44
C ALA A 354 10.65 -19.56 -3.25
N GLU A 355 9.68 -19.58 -4.15
CA GLU A 355 9.41 -20.71 -5.05
C GLU A 355 10.56 -20.94 -6.05
N ILE A 356 11.12 -19.87 -6.63
CA ILE A 356 12.30 -19.98 -7.50
C ILE A 356 13.50 -20.52 -6.72
N ALA A 357 13.72 -20.02 -5.49
CA ALA A 357 14.77 -20.53 -4.61
C ALA A 357 14.58 -22.02 -4.29
N GLY A 358 13.35 -22.45 -3.97
CA GLY A 358 13.02 -23.85 -3.71
C GLY A 358 13.31 -24.77 -4.91
N ARG A 359 13.07 -24.30 -6.15
CA ARG A 359 13.44 -25.05 -7.37
C ARG A 359 14.94 -25.19 -7.54
N LEU A 360 15.71 -24.14 -7.24
CA LEU A 360 17.17 -24.18 -7.27
C LEU A 360 17.72 -25.15 -6.23
N GLU A 361 17.17 -25.16 -5.01
CA GLU A 361 17.54 -26.09 -3.93
C GLU A 361 17.19 -27.54 -4.26
N ALA A 362 16.07 -27.77 -4.94
CA ALA A 362 15.66 -29.09 -5.42
C ALA A 362 16.49 -29.60 -6.62
N GLY A 363 17.43 -28.81 -7.15
CA GLY A 363 18.27 -29.18 -8.28
C GLY A 363 17.59 -29.05 -9.65
N ASP A 364 16.58 -28.18 -9.77
CA ASP A 364 15.87 -27.88 -11.02
C ASP A 364 16.10 -26.43 -11.49
N PRO A 365 17.33 -26.11 -11.97
CA PRO A 365 17.68 -24.76 -12.38
C PRO A 365 16.98 -24.33 -13.68
N VAL A 366 16.53 -25.28 -14.51
CA VAL A 366 15.83 -24.99 -15.76
C VAL A 366 14.45 -24.40 -15.45
N GLN A 367 13.69 -25.04 -14.57
CA GLN A 367 12.38 -24.53 -14.15
C GLN A 367 12.50 -23.20 -13.40
N ALA A 368 13.52 -23.07 -12.53
CA ALA A 368 13.79 -21.83 -11.80
C ALA A 368 14.05 -20.64 -12.74
N LEU A 369 14.87 -20.85 -13.78
CA LEU A 369 15.16 -19.81 -14.78
C LEU A 369 13.92 -19.47 -15.61
N GLU A 370 13.12 -20.47 -15.98
CA GLU A 370 11.86 -20.23 -16.68
C GLU A 370 10.91 -19.35 -15.85
N TRP A 371 10.74 -19.67 -14.56
CA TRP A 371 9.91 -18.90 -13.64
C TRP A 371 10.45 -17.48 -13.44
N ALA A 372 11.76 -17.33 -13.25
CA ALA A 372 12.41 -16.02 -13.17
C ALA A 372 12.13 -15.15 -14.41
N ARG A 373 12.19 -15.75 -15.61
CA ARG A 373 11.87 -15.04 -16.87
C ARG A 373 10.40 -14.64 -16.97
N ARG A 374 9.50 -15.46 -16.45
CA ARG A 374 8.06 -15.15 -16.41
C ARG A 374 7.72 -13.99 -15.46
N LEU A 375 8.57 -13.67 -14.48
CA LEU A 375 8.39 -12.51 -13.59
C LEU A 375 8.71 -11.18 -14.27
N LEU A 376 9.68 -11.16 -15.19
CA LEU A 376 10.28 -9.91 -15.70
C LEU A 376 9.28 -8.87 -16.23
N PRO A 377 8.18 -9.23 -16.94
CA PRO A 377 7.25 -8.25 -17.48
C PRO A 377 6.58 -7.36 -16.42
N PHE A 378 6.37 -7.87 -15.21
CA PHE A 378 5.65 -7.17 -14.14
C PHE A 378 6.48 -6.98 -12.85
N TRP A 379 7.73 -7.46 -12.83
CA TRP A 379 8.58 -7.45 -11.64
C TRP A 379 8.74 -6.06 -11.01
N ASN A 380 8.98 -5.03 -11.83
CA ASN A 380 9.14 -3.65 -11.35
C ASN A 380 7.91 -3.16 -10.57
N GLN A 381 6.70 -3.52 -11.02
CA GLN A 381 5.46 -3.16 -10.34
C GLN A 381 5.29 -3.97 -9.06
N ALA A 382 5.60 -5.26 -9.11
CA ALA A 382 5.47 -6.17 -7.97
C ALA A 382 6.41 -5.82 -6.80
N VAL A 383 7.56 -5.20 -7.07
CA VAL A 383 8.50 -4.75 -6.02
C VAL A 383 8.08 -3.43 -5.36
N ALA A 384 7.30 -2.58 -6.04
CA ALA A 384 7.00 -1.21 -5.60
C ALA A 384 6.22 -1.10 -4.27
N GLY A 385 5.59 -2.19 -3.80
CA GLY A 385 4.84 -2.25 -2.54
C GLY A 385 5.38 -3.22 -1.49
N ALA A 386 6.51 -3.88 -1.74
CA ALA A 386 7.06 -4.93 -0.87
C ALA A 386 8.08 -4.39 0.14
N ASP A 387 8.37 -5.15 1.21
CA ASP A 387 9.53 -4.90 2.08
C ASP A 387 10.82 -5.05 1.27
N GLY A 388 11.39 -3.92 0.90
CA GLY A 388 12.49 -3.85 -0.06
C GLY A 388 13.79 -4.50 0.40
N ALA A 389 14.10 -4.52 1.70
CA ALA A 389 15.34 -5.12 2.21
C ALA A 389 15.21 -6.65 2.30
N ALA A 390 14.12 -7.15 2.89
CA ALA A 390 13.87 -8.58 2.97
C ALA A 390 13.75 -9.22 1.57
N LEU A 391 13.04 -8.55 0.65
CA LEU A 391 12.91 -9.03 -0.71
C LEU A 391 14.23 -8.96 -1.49
N LEU A 392 15.06 -7.94 -1.28
CA LEU A 392 16.39 -7.88 -1.88
C LEU A 392 17.28 -9.02 -1.40
N TYR A 393 17.25 -9.36 -0.11
CA TYR A 393 18.02 -10.48 0.44
C TYR A 393 17.67 -11.79 -0.27
N ALA A 394 16.36 -12.08 -0.37
CA ALA A 394 15.87 -13.26 -1.05
C ALA A 394 16.19 -13.24 -2.55
N THR A 395 16.13 -12.09 -3.19
CA THR A 395 16.39 -11.96 -4.64
C THR A 395 17.88 -12.09 -4.95
N LEU A 396 18.76 -11.60 -4.08
CA LEU A 396 20.22 -11.76 -4.18
C LEU A 396 20.62 -13.23 -4.14
N SER A 397 19.99 -14.04 -3.28
CA SER A 397 20.29 -15.47 -3.20
C SER A 397 19.92 -16.20 -4.50
N VAL A 398 18.74 -15.89 -5.06
CA VAL A 398 18.27 -16.42 -6.35
C VAL A 398 19.16 -15.95 -7.49
N ALA A 399 19.45 -14.64 -7.58
CA ALA A 399 20.29 -14.06 -8.63
C ALA A 399 21.71 -14.66 -8.63
N ALA A 400 22.28 -14.94 -7.45
CA ALA A 400 23.58 -15.58 -7.32
C ALA A 400 23.57 -17.06 -7.73
N ALA A 401 22.41 -17.72 -7.68
CA ALA A 401 22.24 -19.14 -8.00
C ALA A 401 21.87 -19.39 -9.47
N LEU A 402 21.12 -18.50 -10.11
CA LEU A 402 20.78 -18.58 -11.53
C LEU A 402 22.04 -18.60 -12.42
N ASP A 403 21.96 -19.16 -13.62
CA ASP A 403 23.06 -19.18 -14.61
C ASP A 403 22.96 -18.03 -15.63
N ASP A 404 21.77 -17.46 -15.81
CA ASP A 404 21.50 -16.39 -16.77
C ASP A 404 21.78 -15.00 -16.16
N ALA A 405 22.76 -14.30 -16.72
CA ALA A 405 23.21 -13.00 -16.20
C ALA A 405 22.19 -11.87 -16.43
N ASP A 406 21.48 -11.90 -17.56
CA ASP A 406 20.52 -10.86 -17.92
C ASP A 406 19.27 -10.93 -17.04
N THR A 407 18.73 -12.14 -16.84
CA THR A 407 17.59 -12.38 -15.94
C THR A 407 17.94 -11.96 -14.51
N ALA A 408 19.11 -12.34 -14.01
CA ALA A 408 19.59 -11.90 -12.70
C ALA A 408 19.73 -10.37 -12.61
N ALA A 409 20.19 -9.72 -13.67
CA ALA A 409 20.35 -8.27 -13.72
C ALA A 409 19.01 -7.54 -13.69
N VAL A 410 17.99 -8.05 -14.38
CA VAL A 410 16.63 -7.49 -14.37
C VAL A 410 15.94 -7.73 -13.03
N LEU A 411 16.08 -8.91 -12.43
CA LEU A 411 15.55 -9.19 -11.09
C LEU A 411 16.13 -8.23 -10.03
N LEU A 412 17.40 -7.89 -10.14
CA LEU A 412 18.06 -6.97 -9.22
C LEU A 412 17.85 -5.48 -9.56
N ALA A 413 17.37 -5.13 -10.75
CA ALA A 413 17.26 -3.75 -11.20
C ALA A 413 16.40 -2.82 -10.33
N PRO A 414 15.24 -3.24 -9.76
CA PRO A 414 14.35 -2.33 -9.03
C PRO A 414 14.89 -1.85 -7.68
N PHE A 415 15.94 -2.50 -7.16
CA PHE A 415 16.47 -2.23 -5.83
C PHE A 415 17.47 -1.07 -5.83
N SER A 416 17.71 -0.49 -4.65
CA SER A 416 18.61 0.64 -4.44
C SER A 416 19.70 0.31 -3.42
N LEU A 417 20.75 1.14 -3.37
CA LEU A 417 21.86 0.91 -2.43
C LEU A 417 21.41 0.91 -0.96
N GLN A 418 20.42 1.71 -0.59
CA GLN A 418 19.94 1.82 0.80
C GLN A 418 19.29 0.56 1.34
N GLN A 419 18.81 -0.31 0.46
CA GLN A 419 18.21 -1.58 0.85
C GLN A 419 19.29 -2.63 1.16
N LEU A 420 20.55 -2.39 0.79
CA LEU A 420 21.64 -3.28 1.16
C LEU A 420 21.90 -3.22 2.65
N THR A 421 22.04 -4.40 3.23
CA THR A 421 22.38 -4.63 4.64
C THR A 421 23.66 -5.49 4.74
N PRO A 422 24.37 -5.48 5.88
CA PRO A 422 25.67 -6.14 6.00
C PRO A 422 25.63 -7.66 5.79
N ASP A 423 24.53 -8.31 6.17
CA ASP A 423 24.26 -9.75 5.97
C ASP A 423 24.10 -10.14 4.49
N MET A 424 23.88 -9.17 3.59
CA MET A 424 23.84 -9.42 2.15
C MET A 424 25.24 -9.48 1.51
N ALA A 425 26.30 -9.12 2.23
CA ALA A 425 27.66 -9.09 1.70
C ALA A 425 28.12 -10.41 1.06
N PRO A 426 27.86 -11.60 1.65
CA PRO A 426 28.29 -12.87 1.05
C PRO A 426 27.64 -13.16 -0.31
N TRP A 427 26.39 -12.71 -0.51
CA TRP A 427 25.70 -12.91 -1.80
C TRP A 427 26.32 -12.08 -2.92
N LEU A 428 26.75 -10.86 -2.63
CA LEU A 428 27.47 -10.02 -3.59
C LEU A 428 28.87 -10.55 -3.89
N VAL A 429 29.57 -11.14 -2.92
CA VAL A 429 30.83 -11.86 -3.14
C VAL A 429 30.62 -13.07 -4.06
N ARG A 430 29.52 -13.83 -3.87
CA ARG A 430 29.17 -14.95 -4.75
C ARG A 430 28.79 -14.49 -6.17
N LEU A 431 28.08 -13.37 -6.31
CA LEU A 431 27.81 -12.77 -7.61
C LEU A 431 29.09 -12.32 -8.30
N LEU A 432 30.02 -11.72 -7.55
CA LEU A 432 31.32 -11.29 -8.06
C LEU A 432 32.14 -12.47 -8.60
N ASP A 433 32.19 -13.58 -7.86
CA ASP A 433 32.85 -14.82 -8.30
C ASP A 433 32.25 -15.36 -9.62
N ARG A 434 30.92 -15.39 -9.73
CA ARG A 434 30.22 -15.99 -10.87
C ARG A 434 30.06 -15.09 -12.09
N ARG A 435 30.04 -13.76 -11.91
CA ARG A 435 29.70 -12.78 -12.96
C ARG A 435 30.82 -11.77 -13.23
N GLY A 436 31.82 -11.71 -12.37
CA GLY A 436 32.94 -10.81 -12.48
C GLY A 436 32.64 -9.37 -12.05
N LEU A 437 33.72 -8.60 -11.93
CA LEU A 437 33.70 -7.23 -11.41
C LEU A 437 32.88 -6.26 -12.26
N ALA A 438 32.95 -6.37 -13.59
CA ALA A 438 32.27 -5.44 -14.50
C ALA A 438 30.74 -5.47 -14.30
N TRP A 439 30.17 -6.67 -14.22
CA TRP A 439 28.74 -6.87 -14.02
C TRP A 439 28.28 -6.33 -12.67
N CYS A 440 28.99 -6.68 -11.58
CA CYS A 440 28.64 -6.21 -10.24
C CYS A 440 28.78 -4.68 -10.11
N SER A 441 29.83 -4.10 -10.71
CA SER A 441 30.06 -2.65 -10.73
C SER A 441 28.92 -1.91 -11.43
N GLU A 442 28.44 -2.43 -12.55
CA GLU A 442 27.30 -1.85 -13.27
C GLU A 442 26.02 -1.88 -12.41
N ARG A 443 25.75 -2.98 -11.70
CA ARG A 443 24.59 -3.08 -10.79
C ARG A 443 24.68 -2.06 -9.65
N LEU A 444 25.83 -1.93 -9.00
CA LEU A 444 26.03 -0.95 -7.93
C LEU A 444 25.85 0.49 -8.44
N ARG A 445 26.31 0.80 -9.65
CA ARG A 445 26.07 2.10 -10.30
C ARG A 445 24.60 2.35 -10.61
N HIS A 446 23.88 1.33 -11.09
CA HIS A 446 22.44 1.45 -11.33
C HIS A 446 21.68 1.71 -10.02
N TRP A 447 21.97 0.95 -8.97
CA TRP A 447 21.38 1.14 -7.65
C TRP A 447 21.70 2.51 -7.02
N ALA A 448 22.80 3.12 -7.43
CA ALA A 448 23.19 4.46 -7.06
C ALA A 448 22.37 5.56 -7.76
N THR A 449 21.75 5.30 -8.92
CA THR A 449 20.97 6.31 -9.65
C THR A 449 19.51 6.38 -9.24
N LEU A 450 18.98 5.35 -8.58
CA LEU A 450 17.60 5.34 -8.09
C LEU A 450 17.40 6.38 -6.97
N TYR A 451 16.23 7.03 -6.98
CA TYR A 451 15.91 8.12 -6.06
C TYR A 451 16.02 7.68 -4.60
N GLN A 452 16.66 8.54 -3.81
CA GLN A 452 17.03 8.28 -2.42
C GLN A 452 17.06 9.61 -1.66
N THR A 453 16.45 9.66 -0.47
CA THR A 453 16.50 10.88 0.36
C THR A 453 17.92 11.14 0.87
N LEU A 454 18.28 12.41 1.13
CA LEU A 454 19.61 12.76 1.63
C LEU A 454 19.91 12.08 2.96
N ASP A 455 18.98 12.16 3.92
CA ASP A 455 19.14 11.61 5.26
C ASP A 455 19.35 10.09 5.21
N SER A 456 18.59 9.39 4.37
CA SER A 456 18.75 7.96 4.21
C SER A 456 20.08 7.58 3.53
N GLN A 457 20.62 8.41 2.62
CA GLN A 457 21.94 8.17 2.01
C GLN A 457 23.05 8.35 3.04
N LEU A 458 23.01 9.44 3.82
CA LEU A 458 24.01 9.70 4.85
C LEU A 458 23.98 8.66 5.97
N ALA A 459 22.78 8.24 6.39
CA ALA A 459 22.61 7.17 7.38
C ALA A 459 23.20 5.85 6.88
N TRP A 460 22.87 5.44 5.64
CA TRP A 460 23.39 4.20 5.05
C TRP A 460 24.91 4.21 4.88
N LEU A 461 25.49 5.33 4.43
CA LEU A 461 26.95 5.50 4.35
C LEU A 461 27.61 5.35 5.72
N THR A 462 26.96 5.83 6.77
CA THR A 462 27.54 5.82 8.12
C THR A 462 27.42 4.44 8.78
N GLN A 463 26.28 3.78 8.63
CA GLN A 463 25.92 2.58 9.39
C GLN A 463 26.22 1.28 8.65
N THR A 464 26.00 1.24 7.33
CA THR A 464 26.05 -0.02 6.56
C THR A 464 27.33 -0.15 5.75
N LEU A 465 27.76 0.93 5.08
CA LEU A 465 28.90 0.89 4.17
C LEU A 465 30.17 0.31 4.81
N PRO A 466 30.58 0.68 6.05
CA PRO A 466 31.82 0.16 6.64
C PRO A 466 31.85 -1.37 6.73
N GLU A 467 30.74 -2.00 7.15
CA GLU A 467 30.66 -3.45 7.32
C GLU A 467 30.66 -4.20 5.97
N LEU A 468 29.96 -3.63 4.96
CA LEU A 468 29.98 -4.15 3.59
C LEU A 468 31.41 -4.12 3.01
N ILE A 469 32.07 -2.97 3.12
CA ILE A 469 33.43 -2.78 2.60
C ILE A 469 34.42 -3.69 3.32
N HIS A 470 34.31 -3.82 4.66
CA HIS A 470 35.14 -4.72 5.43
C HIS A 470 35.01 -6.17 4.93
N THR A 471 33.77 -6.64 4.78
CA THR A 471 33.47 -8.02 4.35
C THR A 471 33.96 -8.29 2.92
N TRP A 472 33.72 -7.37 1.99
CA TRP A 472 34.20 -7.53 0.61
C TRP A 472 35.72 -7.43 0.50
N SER A 473 36.35 -6.57 1.29
CA SER A 473 37.81 -6.42 1.28
C SER A 473 38.53 -7.66 1.83
N ALA A 474 37.87 -8.44 2.71
CA ALA A 474 38.37 -9.73 3.17
C ALA A 474 38.28 -10.84 2.10
N ALA A 475 37.42 -10.68 1.09
CA ALA A 475 37.20 -11.66 0.02
C ALA A 475 38.23 -11.51 -1.13
N GLU A 476 39.52 -11.61 -0.82
CA GLU A 476 40.62 -11.41 -1.80
C GLU A 476 40.61 -12.42 -2.95
N ALA A 477 40.06 -13.62 -2.75
CA ALA A 477 40.05 -14.69 -3.75
C ALA A 477 39.23 -14.36 -5.02
N VAL A 478 38.33 -13.37 -4.95
CA VAL A 478 37.36 -13.05 -6.01
C VAL A 478 37.37 -11.55 -6.37
N ASP A 479 38.49 -10.85 -6.18
CA ASP A 479 38.63 -9.40 -6.42
C ASP A 479 37.68 -8.52 -5.58
N GLY A 480 37.28 -8.98 -4.39
CA GLY A 480 36.42 -8.23 -3.46
C GLY A 480 36.89 -6.81 -3.13
N PRO A 481 38.20 -6.56 -2.88
CA PRO A 481 38.73 -5.20 -2.71
C PRO A 481 38.47 -4.27 -3.90
N ALA A 482 38.45 -4.80 -5.13
CA ALA A 482 38.17 -4.01 -6.32
C ALA A 482 36.68 -3.61 -6.39
N LEU A 483 35.77 -4.49 -5.99
CA LEU A 483 34.34 -4.18 -5.89
C LEU A 483 34.08 -3.11 -4.82
N ALA A 484 34.72 -3.24 -3.65
CA ALA A 484 34.68 -2.24 -2.59
C ALA A 484 35.22 -0.88 -3.07
N ALA A 485 36.33 -0.88 -3.81
CA ALA A 485 36.91 0.31 -4.41
C ALA A 485 35.96 1.03 -5.38
N VAL A 486 35.20 0.29 -6.19
CA VAL A 486 34.18 0.88 -7.09
C VAL A 486 33.08 1.57 -6.29
N LEU A 487 32.52 0.88 -5.29
CA LEU A 487 31.45 1.47 -4.48
C LEU A 487 31.92 2.74 -3.76
N LEU A 488 33.12 2.72 -3.16
CA LEU A 488 33.71 3.88 -2.49
C LEU A 488 33.87 5.07 -3.43
N GLU A 489 34.35 4.84 -4.66
CA GLU A 489 34.53 5.90 -5.66
C GLU A 489 33.18 6.52 -6.07
N GLU A 490 32.15 5.69 -6.30
CA GLU A 490 30.80 6.14 -6.62
C GLU A 490 30.17 6.94 -5.47
N ARG A 491 30.35 6.49 -4.23
CA ARG A 491 29.83 7.19 -3.03
C ARG A 491 30.58 8.49 -2.74
N TRP A 492 31.90 8.51 -2.94
CA TRP A 492 32.70 9.72 -2.84
C TRP A 492 32.29 10.76 -3.89
N THR A 493 32.12 10.35 -5.14
CA THR A 493 31.70 11.24 -6.23
C THR A 493 30.34 11.88 -5.94
N TRP A 494 29.38 11.09 -5.46
CA TRP A 494 28.08 11.61 -5.02
C TRP A 494 28.22 12.63 -3.88
N LEU A 495 28.99 12.30 -2.84
CA LEU A 495 29.14 13.17 -1.67
C LEU A 495 29.85 14.48 -2.03
N GLN A 496 30.86 14.43 -2.90
CA GLN A 496 31.55 15.61 -3.41
C GLN A 496 30.59 16.52 -4.20
N ALA A 497 29.75 15.94 -5.06
CA ALA A 497 28.74 16.68 -5.80
C ALA A 497 27.69 17.31 -4.85
N HIS A 498 27.28 16.60 -3.81
CA HIS A 498 26.37 17.11 -2.79
C HIS A 498 26.97 18.29 -2.03
N ILE A 499 28.21 18.16 -1.55
CA ILE A 499 28.95 19.24 -0.87
C ILE A 499 29.02 20.49 -1.76
N GLY A 500 29.37 20.33 -3.04
CA GLY A 500 29.41 21.44 -3.99
C GLY A 500 28.05 22.10 -4.22
N GLN A 501 26.96 21.32 -4.27
CA GLN A 501 25.61 21.85 -4.38
C GLN A 501 25.18 22.64 -3.13
N VAL A 502 25.49 22.14 -1.94
CA VAL A 502 25.19 22.83 -0.67
C VAL A 502 25.98 24.13 -0.57
N GLN A 503 27.26 24.13 -0.94
CA GLN A 503 28.10 25.33 -1.00
C GLN A 503 27.57 26.37 -2.00
N ALA A 504 26.99 25.95 -3.12
CA ALA A 504 26.46 26.85 -4.15
C ALA A 504 25.06 27.41 -3.84
N ARG A 505 24.20 26.64 -3.15
CA ARG A 505 22.77 26.96 -2.97
C ARG A 505 22.41 27.49 -1.59
N THR A 506 23.25 27.25 -0.58
CA THR A 506 22.97 27.58 0.81
C THR A 506 23.99 28.57 1.34
N SER A 507 23.57 29.46 2.24
CA SER A 507 24.43 30.47 2.87
C SER A 507 24.37 30.35 4.40
N GLY A 508 25.25 31.11 5.07
CA GLY A 508 25.21 31.28 6.53
C GLY A 508 25.29 29.99 7.33
N THR A 509 24.54 29.95 8.43
CA THR A 509 24.56 28.86 9.42
C THR A 509 23.96 27.57 8.89
N THR A 510 22.91 27.66 8.04
CA THR A 510 22.29 26.48 7.42
C THR A 510 23.29 25.70 6.57
N ARG A 511 24.14 26.39 5.79
CA ARG A 511 25.21 25.75 5.02
C ARG A 511 26.18 25.01 5.92
N ILE A 512 26.62 25.65 7.01
CA ILE A 512 27.60 25.06 7.94
C ILE A 512 27.02 23.80 8.58
N ARG A 513 25.76 23.86 9.04
CA ARG A 513 25.07 22.72 9.66
C ARG A 513 24.95 21.55 8.67
N THR A 514 24.37 21.79 7.50
CA THR A 514 24.16 20.73 6.49
C THR A 514 25.47 20.10 6.04
N LEU A 515 26.55 20.88 5.91
CA LEU A 515 27.87 20.32 5.60
C LEU A 515 28.45 19.54 6.78
N ALA A 516 28.31 20.03 8.01
CA ALA A 516 28.77 19.33 9.21
C ALA A 516 28.07 17.97 9.40
N ASP A 517 26.80 17.86 8.99
CA ASP A 517 26.04 16.60 9.04
C ASP A 517 26.63 15.51 8.10
N THR A 518 27.48 15.88 7.14
CA THR A 518 28.19 14.91 6.27
C THR A 518 29.41 14.26 6.94
N SER A 519 29.84 14.75 8.11
CA SER A 519 31.09 14.31 8.75
C SER A 519 31.14 12.81 9.07
N PRO A 520 30.08 12.18 9.61
CA PRO A 520 30.08 10.73 9.86
C PRO A 520 30.23 9.90 8.57
N ALA A 521 29.61 10.36 7.47
CA ALA A 521 29.73 9.70 6.17
C ALA A 521 31.15 9.84 5.58
N LEU A 522 31.80 11.00 5.74
CA LEU A 522 33.21 11.20 5.35
C LEU A 522 34.14 10.25 6.13
N LEU A 523 33.92 10.11 7.43
CA LEU A 523 34.68 9.16 8.25
C LEU A 523 34.46 7.71 7.81
N ALA A 524 33.23 7.32 7.50
CA ALA A 524 32.91 5.99 7.01
C ALA A 524 33.62 5.68 5.68
N LEU A 525 33.69 6.66 4.76
CA LEU A 525 34.46 6.53 3.52
C LEU A 525 35.96 6.38 3.78
N ILE A 526 36.54 7.13 4.73
CA ILE A 526 37.95 7.00 5.11
C ILE A 526 38.25 5.61 5.67
N ARG A 527 37.39 5.10 6.57
CA ARG A 527 37.48 3.72 7.10
C ARG A 527 37.40 2.69 5.97
N GLY A 528 36.45 2.86 5.05
CA GLY A 528 36.30 2.00 3.89
C GLY A 528 37.52 2.02 2.96
N CYS A 529 38.13 3.19 2.73
CA CYS A 529 39.35 3.29 1.92
C CYS A 529 40.54 2.53 2.52
N ARG A 530 40.67 2.53 3.85
CA ARG A 530 41.68 1.71 4.55
C ARG A 530 41.43 0.23 4.29
N ASP A 531 40.22 -0.23 4.53
CA ASP A 531 39.85 -1.65 4.40
C ASP A 531 40.01 -2.14 2.96
N ALA A 532 39.58 -1.34 1.97
CA ALA A 532 39.73 -1.61 0.55
C ALA A 532 41.13 -1.33 -0.02
N ARG A 533 42.11 -0.92 0.82
CA ARG A 533 43.49 -0.57 0.43
C ARG A 533 43.57 0.47 -0.70
N ARG A 534 42.77 1.54 -0.60
CA ARG A 534 42.69 2.69 -1.54
C ARG A 534 43.30 3.97 -0.94
N PRO A 535 44.64 4.06 -0.77
CA PRO A 535 45.28 5.25 -0.20
C PRO A 535 45.14 6.49 -1.09
N ASP A 536 44.93 6.31 -2.40
CA ASP A 536 44.69 7.37 -3.37
C ASP A 536 43.36 8.09 -3.12
N LEU A 537 42.29 7.34 -2.90
CA LEU A 537 40.97 7.88 -2.59
C LEU A 537 40.94 8.49 -1.18
N GLN A 538 41.54 7.80 -0.20
CA GLN A 538 41.71 8.33 1.15
C GLN A 538 42.40 9.69 1.13
N ARG A 539 43.50 9.83 0.37
CA ARG A 539 44.22 11.09 0.23
C ARG A 539 43.34 12.21 -0.34
N ARG A 540 42.55 11.94 -1.38
CA ARG A 540 41.62 12.93 -1.96
C ARG A 540 40.57 13.42 -0.95
N ILE A 541 40.05 12.51 -0.12
CA ILE A 541 39.10 12.86 0.96
C ILE A 541 39.81 13.72 2.02
N ILE A 542 41.01 13.34 2.44
CA ILE A 542 41.81 14.12 3.41
C ILE A 542 42.16 15.51 2.84
N ASP A 543 42.62 15.60 1.60
CA ASP A 543 42.94 16.87 0.94
C ASP A 543 41.71 17.79 0.87
N THR A 544 40.52 17.21 0.71
CA THR A 544 39.25 17.96 0.77
C THR A 544 38.97 18.50 2.17
N LEU A 545 39.20 17.71 3.23
CA LEU A 545 39.08 18.14 4.63
C LEU A 545 40.10 19.21 5.05
N LEU A 546 41.25 19.27 4.37
CA LEU A 546 42.28 20.29 4.55
C LEU A 546 42.02 21.58 3.75
N SER A 547 41.04 21.57 2.85
CA SER A 547 40.68 22.73 2.03
C SER A 547 40.08 23.85 2.87
N THR A 548 40.47 25.09 2.58
CA THR A 548 39.87 26.29 3.18
C THR A 548 38.44 26.56 2.69
N GLU A 549 37.97 25.83 1.68
CA GLU A 549 36.62 25.96 1.13
C GLU A 549 35.55 25.26 2.01
N LEU A 550 35.96 24.31 2.85
CA LEU A 550 35.05 23.67 3.80
C LEU A 550 34.99 24.43 5.13
N PRO A 551 33.80 24.55 5.74
CA PRO A 551 33.69 25.04 7.10
C PRO A 551 34.48 24.13 8.06
N LEU A 552 35.19 24.74 9.02
CA LEU A 552 36.01 24.03 10.01
C LEU A 552 35.22 23.00 10.84
N GLN A 553 33.90 23.18 10.94
CA GLN A 553 32.98 22.27 11.59
C GLN A 553 32.96 20.87 10.94
N VAL A 554 33.25 20.75 9.64
CA VAL A 554 33.29 19.46 8.94
C VAL A 554 34.49 18.61 9.38
N PRO A 555 35.76 19.06 9.25
CA PRO A 555 36.89 18.28 9.73
C PRO A 555 36.85 18.08 11.25
N LEU A 556 36.36 19.04 12.04
CA LEU A 556 36.11 18.83 13.48
C LEU A 556 35.09 17.71 13.72
N GLY A 557 33.98 17.70 12.98
CA GLY A 557 32.96 16.65 13.06
C GLY A 557 33.52 15.27 12.73
N VAL A 558 34.42 15.15 11.75
CA VAL A 558 35.11 13.89 11.42
C VAL A 558 35.96 13.41 12.59
N LEU A 559 36.75 14.30 13.20
CA LEU A 559 37.58 13.98 14.36
C LEU A 559 36.74 13.57 15.57
N HIS A 560 35.63 14.27 15.85
CA HIS A 560 34.69 13.91 16.91
C HIS A 560 34.05 12.54 16.68
N ALA A 561 33.63 12.25 15.44
CA ALA A 561 33.01 10.98 15.07
C ALA A 561 33.99 9.78 15.12
N THR A 562 35.31 10.03 15.17
CA THR A 562 36.33 8.96 15.15
C THR A 562 36.26 8.06 16.39
N GLY A 563 35.81 8.59 17.55
CA GLY A 563 35.56 7.79 18.75
C GLY A 563 36.83 7.18 19.39
N LEU A 564 36.77 5.88 19.74
CA LEU A 564 37.86 5.10 20.37
C LEU A 564 38.73 4.33 19.36
N ASP A 565 38.44 4.41 18.06
CA ASP A 565 39.23 3.73 17.02
C ASP A 565 40.62 4.35 16.89
N ALA A 566 41.63 3.51 16.62
CA ALA A 566 43.04 3.94 16.47
C ALA A 566 43.19 4.94 15.30
N PRO A 567 43.34 6.26 15.56
CA PRO A 567 43.31 7.29 14.51
C PRO A 567 44.54 7.27 13.60
N ASP A 568 45.65 6.71 14.08
CA ASP A 568 46.89 6.56 13.33
C ASP A 568 46.70 5.68 12.08
N ALA A 569 45.79 4.71 12.14
CA ALA A 569 45.47 3.84 10.99
C ALA A 569 44.59 4.53 9.92
N LEU A 570 44.03 5.71 10.23
CA LEU A 570 43.11 6.45 9.34
C LEU A 570 43.76 7.69 8.73
N SER A 571 45.05 7.94 8.98
CA SER A 571 45.81 9.09 8.44
C SER A 571 45.17 10.44 8.77
N LEU A 572 44.54 10.57 9.95
CA LEU A 572 43.83 11.79 10.38
C LEU A 572 44.74 12.85 11.05
N ALA A 573 46.01 12.53 11.30
CA ALA A 573 46.97 13.45 11.91
C ALA A 573 47.07 14.83 11.18
N PRO A 574 47.10 14.90 9.83
CA PRO A 574 47.10 16.17 9.12
C PRO A 574 45.82 17.00 9.36
N VAL A 575 44.66 16.34 9.46
CA VAL A 575 43.36 17.00 9.71
C VAL A 575 43.32 17.57 11.12
N HIS A 576 43.80 16.81 12.11
CA HIS A 576 43.97 17.28 13.49
C HIS A 576 44.90 18.50 13.55
N ALA A 577 46.08 18.41 12.95
CA ALA A 577 47.05 19.51 12.91
C ALA A 577 46.47 20.77 12.23
N HIS A 578 45.76 20.61 11.13
CA HIS A 578 45.07 21.70 10.43
C HIS A 578 44.01 22.37 11.32
N CYS A 579 43.20 21.59 12.04
CA CYS A 579 42.19 22.11 12.96
C CYS A 579 42.83 22.87 14.13
N VAL A 580 43.87 22.30 14.75
CA VAL A 580 44.64 22.94 15.83
C VAL A 580 45.24 24.26 15.35
N GLN A 581 45.93 24.26 14.21
CA GLN A 581 46.57 25.46 13.65
C GLN A 581 45.53 26.53 13.31
N THR A 582 44.41 26.15 12.70
CA THR A 582 43.35 27.09 12.33
C THR A 582 42.70 27.71 13.56
N LEU A 583 42.35 26.93 14.57
CA LEU A 583 41.77 27.43 15.82
C LEU A 583 42.76 28.29 16.62
N ALA A 584 44.02 27.85 16.74
CA ALA A 584 45.06 28.62 17.43
C ALA A 584 45.30 29.97 16.74
N THR A 585 45.32 29.99 15.41
CA THR A 585 45.46 31.23 14.63
C THR A 585 44.28 32.17 14.86
N ARG A 586 43.04 31.64 14.89
CA ARG A 586 41.83 32.44 15.18
C ARG A 586 41.80 32.97 16.61
N LEU A 587 42.22 32.17 17.60
CA LEU A 587 42.27 32.58 19.00
C LEU A 587 43.43 33.53 19.30
N ALA A 588 44.51 33.49 18.52
CA ALA A 588 45.61 34.46 18.63
C ALA A 588 45.22 35.87 18.16
N GLN A 589 44.15 36.01 17.37
CA GLN A 589 43.60 37.32 17.03
C GLN A 589 42.99 37.97 18.28
N PRO A 590 43.15 39.30 18.43
CA PRO A 590 42.60 40.02 19.58
C PRO A 590 41.08 39.87 19.63
N GLU A 591 40.53 39.92 20.85
CA GLU A 591 39.09 40.01 21.03
C GLU A 591 38.54 41.25 20.34
N ARG A 592 37.33 41.14 19.78
CA ARG A 592 36.66 42.25 19.12
C ARG A 592 36.54 43.41 20.11
N ALA A 593 37.05 44.58 19.73
CA ALA A 593 36.97 45.78 20.53
C ALA A 593 35.49 46.23 20.67
N VAL A 594 35.13 46.82 21.81
CA VAL A 594 33.75 47.20 22.15
C VAL A 594 33.18 48.27 21.18
N ASP A 595 34.06 49.00 20.50
CA ASP A 595 33.76 50.01 19.51
C ASP A 595 33.90 49.54 18.06
N ASP A 596 34.26 48.27 17.82
CA ASP A 596 34.37 47.69 16.48
C ASP A 596 33.06 47.03 16.03
N TRP A 597 32.24 47.79 15.31
CA TRP A 597 31.00 47.32 14.67
C TRP A 597 31.20 46.82 13.24
N SER A 598 32.43 46.51 12.82
CA SER A 598 32.66 46.00 11.47
C SER A 598 32.13 44.57 11.29
N ILE A 599 31.35 44.36 10.24
CA ILE A 599 30.82 43.05 9.83
C ILE A 599 31.48 42.72 8.48
N PRO A 600 32.14 41.56 8.33
CA PRO A 600 32.67 41.13 7.03
C PRO A 600 31.51 40.98 6.03
N PRO A 601 31.52 41.70 4.89
CA PRO A 601 30.42 41.62 3.95
C PRO A 601 30.43 40.29 3.18
N PRO A 602 29.26 39.68 2.94
CA PRO A 602 29.13 38.52 2.07
C PRO A 602 29.71 38.76 0.67
N ALA A 603 30.25 37.70 0.04
CA ALA A 603 30.89 37.78 -1.28
C ALA A 603 29.90 38.15 -2.42
N ASP A 604 28.61 37.87 -2.25
CA ASP A 604 27.52 38.23 -3.18
C ASP A 604 27.00 39.66 -2.99
N CYS A 605 27.60 40.46 -2.09
CA CYS A 605 27.40 41.90 -2.02
C CYS A 605 28.07 42.61 -3.22
N ALA A 606 27.59 42.34 -4.43
CA ALA A 606 28.07 42.90 -5.69
C ALA A 606 27.06 43.91 -6.28
N GLY A 607 27.58 44.81 -7.13
CA GLY A 607 26.80 45.88 -7.77
C GLY A 607 26.51 47.07 -6.85
N GLU A 608 25.89 48.11 -7.39
CA GLU A 608 25.69 49.42 -6.73
C GLU A 608 25.06 49.31 -5.32
N LEU A 609 24.07 48.43 -5.17
CA LEU A 609 23.40 48.19 -3.89
C LEU A 609 24.27 47.34 -2.93
N GLY A 610 24.86 46.26 -3.44
CA GLY A 610 25.72 45.38 -2.64
C GLY A 610 26.96 46.10 -2.11
N GLU A 611 27.59 46.95 -2.92
CA GLU A 611 28.75 47.76 -2.52
C GLU A 611 28.41 48.78 -1.43
N THR A 612 27.21 49.37 -1.50
CA THR A 612 26.74 50.32 -0.48
C THR A 612 26.49 49.62 0.84
N LEU A 613 25.84 48.45 0.81
CA LEU A 613 25.69 47.61 2.00
C LEU A 613 27.05 47.14 2.53
N ALA A 614 27.96 46.68 1.67
CA ALA A 614 29.29 46.22 2.06
C ALA A 614 30.12 47.33 2.73
N ARG A 615 30.00 48.57 2.26
CA ARG A 615 30.64 49.74 2.88
C ARG A 615 30.11 49.97 4.30
N PHE A 616 28.79 49.97 4.46
CA PHE A 616 28.15 50.09 5.78
C PHE A 616 28.57 48.95 6.72
N LEU A 617 28.57 47.71 6.25
CA LEU A 617 28.99 46.56 7.04
C LEU A 617 30.46 46.70 7.50
N ARG A 618 31.38 47.10 6.62
CA ARG A 618 32.81 47.28 6.96
C ARG A 618 33.10 48.44 7.91
N ALA A 619 32.24 49.45 7.98
CA ALA A 619 32.49 50.63 8.80
C ALA A 619 32.45 50.29 10.30
N ALA A 620 33.57 50.41 10.99
CA ALA A 620 33.68 50.06 12.42
C ALA A 620 32.86 50.98 13.35
N THR A 621 32.66 52.24 12.96
CA THR A 621 31.98 53.25 13.79
C THR A 621 30.54 53.55 13.33
N GLU A 622 30.19 53.18 12.10
CA GLU A 622 28.86 53.41 11.55
C GLU A 622 27.91 52.28 11.98
N GLN A 623 27.03 52.58 12.93
CA GLN A 623 26.05 51.64 13.47
C GLN A 623 24.71 51.71 12.74
N ARG A 624 24.38 52.85 12.13
CA ARG A 624 23.07 53.09 11.52
C ARG A 624 23.20 53.74 10.15
N LEU A 625 22.53 53.16 9.16
CA LEU A 625 22.41 53.68 7.81
C LEU A 625 20.94 53.98 7.50
N GLU A 626 20.65 55.19 7.05
CA GLU A 626 19.35 55.57 6.51
C GLU A 626 19.45 55.71 4.98
N TRP A 627 18.82 54.78 4.26
CA TRP A 627 19.02 54.62 2.83
C TRP A 627 17.70 54.74 2.03
N PRO A 628 17.41 55.92 1.43
CA PRO A 628 16.23 56.12 0.58
C PRO A 628 16.32 55.27 -0.69
N LEU A 629 15.40 54.31 -0.85
CA LEU A 629 15.44 53.33 -1.93
C LEU A 629 14.04 53.02 -2.45
N ALA A 630 13.90 52.71 -3.74
CA ALA A 630 12.64 52.20 -4.30
C ALA A 630 12.29 50.80 -3.75
N GLN A 631 11.02 50.41 -3.76
CA GLN A 631 10.55 49.15 -3.17
C GLN A 631 11.30 47.90 -3.67
N PRO A 632 11.53 47.70 -4.99
CA PRO A 632 12.27 46.53 -5.46
C PRO A 632 13.71 46.48 -4.91
N LYS A 633 14.39 47.64 -4.86
CA LYS A 633 15.76 47.75 -4.34
C LYS A 633 15.82 47.44 -2.83
N ARG A 634 14.82 47.87 -2.04
CA ARG A 634 14.74 47.54 -0.60
C ARG A 634 14.53 46.06 -0.36
N GLN A 635 13.67 45.41 -1.16
CA GLN A 635 13.39 43.98 -1.03
C GLN A 635 14.64 43.12 -1.26
N VAL A 636 15.48 43.48 -2.23
CA VAL A 636 16.77 42.80 -2.45
C VAL A 636 17.66 42.89 -1.20
N ILE A 637 17.75 44.05 -0.56
CA ILE A 637 18.58 44.23 0.65
C ILE A 637 18.01 43.46 1.85
N HIS A 638 16.69 43.48 2.07
CA HIS A 638 16.05 42.67 3.10
C HIS A 638 16.39 41.19 2.92
N GLN A 639 16.20 40.67 1.70
CA GLN A 639 16.53 39.28 1.38
C GLN A 639 18.01 38.94 1.56
N LEU A 640 18.93 39.86 1.26
CA LEU A 640 20.36 39.65 1.42
C LEU A 640 20.74 39.59 2.91
N ILE A 641 20.19 40.49 3.73
CA ILE A 641 20.43 40.50 5.18
C ILE A 641 19.88 39.21 5.82
N ASP A 642 18.65 38.81 5.48
CA ASP A 642 18.02 37.60 6.01
C ASP A 642 18.76 36.32 5.55
N ARG A 643 19.14 36.25 4.27
CA ARG A 643 19.87 35.10 3.69
C ARG A 643 21.21 34.83 4.37
N HIS A 644 21.92 35.89 4.77
CA HIS A 644 23.25 35.78 5.40
C HIS A 644 23.20 35.91 6.92
N GLU A 645 22.00 35.97 7.50
CA GLU A 645 21.77 36.07 8.95
C GLU A 645 22.61 37.20 9.58
N LEU A 646 22.75 38.33 8.88
CA LEU A 646 23.60 39.42 9.35
C LEU A 646 23.01 40.03 10.64
N PRO A 647 23.83 40.38 11.64
CA PRO A 647 23.37 40.97 12.92
C PRO A 647 22.97 42.45 12.75
N VAL A 648 22.08 42.73 11.79
CA VAL A 648 21.60 44.04 11.39
C VAL A 648 20.08 44.02 11.42
N ARG A 649 19.48 44.86 12.26
CA ARG A 649 18.05 45.16 12.22
C ARG A 649 17.75 45.95 10.96
N HIS A 650 16.72 45.55 10.23
CA HIS A 650 16.35 46.16 8.95
C HIS A 650 14.87 46.51 8.93
N GLU A 651 14.55 47.79 8.75
CA GLU A 651 13.17 48.27 8.77
C GLU A 651 12.92 49.32 7.69
N THR A 652 11.76 49.25 7.01
CA THR A 652 11.36 50.30 6.06
C THR A 652 10.56 51.38 6.79
N ARG A 653 11.14 52.60 6.92
CA ARG A 653 10.43 53.79 7.40
C ARG A 653 9.60 54.41 6.29
N ARG A 654 8.27 54.39 6.44
CA ARG A 654 7.30 54.88 5.46
C ARG A 654 7.02 56.39 5.61
N SER A 655 8.06 57.21 5.52
CA SER A 655 7.96 58.69 5.53
C SER A 655 8.79 59.27 4.37
N GLY A 656 8.19 60.12 3.53
CA GLY A 656 8.79 60.62 2.28
C GLY A 656 8.66 59.66 1.08
N ARG A 657 9.05 60.09 -0.12
CA ARG A 657 9.19 59.21 -1.31
C ARG A 657 10.53 59.49 -2.00
N PRO A 658 11.37 58.47 -2.26
CA PRO A 658 11.20 57.05 -1.92
C PRO A 658 11.27 56.78 -0.40
N TYR A 659 10.64 55.68 0.08
CA TYR A 659 10.76 55.27 1.50
C TYR A 659 12.19 54.88 1.85
N THR A 660 12.56 55.13 3.11
CA THR A 660 13.91 54.91 3.63
C THR A 660 14.03 53.53 4.26
N LEU A 661 15.01 52.74 3.83
CA LEU A 661 15.46 51.53 4.53
C LEU A 661 16.41 51.96 5.64
N VAL A 662 16.05 51.65 6.89
CA VAL A 662 16.87 51.91 8.07
C VAL A 662 17.55 50.59 8.45
N LEU A 663 18.88 50.58 8.40
CA LEU A 663 19.70 49.47 8.85
C LEU A 663 20.40 49.87 10.14
N GLU A 664 20.37 49.01 11.14
CA GLU A 664 21.01 49.23 12.44
C GLU A 664 21.75 47.97 12.87
N LYS A 665 23.06 48.07 13.07
CA LYS A 665 23.87 46.97 13.60
C LYS A 665 23.47 46.71 15.04
N THR A 666 23.36 45.44 15.42
CA THR A 666 22.83 45.03 16.71
C THR A 666 23.92 44.48 17.62
N GLY A 667 23.69 44.54 18.94
CA GLY A 667 24.59 43.97 19.94
C GLY A 667 24.83 42.46 19.79
N ALA A 668 23.94 41.75 19.06
CA ALA A 668 24.10 40.35 18.69
C ALA A 668 25.45 40.07 18.00
N LEU A 669 26.05 41.05 17.32
CA LEU A 669 27.40 40.96 16.76
C LEU A 669 28.45 40.57 17.81
N PHE A 670 28.43 41.21 18.98
CA PHE A 670 29.40 40.96 20.05
C PHE A 670 29.10 39.63 20.77
N GLU A 671 27.81 39.34 20.99
CA GLU A 671 27.37 38.08 21.58
C GLU A 671 27.77 36.87 20.71
N HIS A 672 27.56 36.97 19.39
CA HIS A 672 27.97 35.95 18.43
C HIS A 672 29.49 35.79 18.40
N ALA A 673 30.24 36.89 18.35
CA ALA A 673 31.71 36.85 18.35
C ALA A 673 32.28 36.22 19.64
N ALA A 674 31.71 36.56 20.81
CA ALA A 674 32.10 35.98 22.09
C ALA A 674 31.70 34.50 22.20
N ALA A 675 30.53 34.11 21.70
CA ALA A 675 30.08 32.72 21.65
C ALA A 675 30.96 31.87 20.74
N GLU A 676 31.27 32.35 19.54
CA GLU A 676 32.13 31.67 18.56
C GLU A 676 33.56 31.49 19.11
N ARG A 677 34.13 32.54 19.73
CA ARG A 677 35.45 32.46 20.36
C ARG A 677 35.48 31.46 21.53
N ARG A 678 34.44 31.41 22.37
CA ARG A 678 34.29 30.39 23.42
C ARG A 678 34.21 28.98 22.84
N GLN A 679 33.45 28.80 21.76
CA GLN A 679 33.38 27.52 21.07
C GLN A 679 34.75 27.10 20.54
N TRP A 680 35.48 27.99 19.85
CA TRP A 680 36.83 27.70 19.37
C TRP A 680 37.81 27.33 20.49
N ALA A 681 37.73 28.01 21.64
CA ALA A 681 38.55 27.69 22.80
C ALA A 681 38.25 26.29 23.36
N ASN A 682 36.97 25.91 23.44
CA ASN A 682 36.55 24.58 23.87
C ASN A 682 37.02 23.50 22.89
N GLU A 683 36.86 23.72 21.59
CA GLU A 683 37.32 22.79 20.54
C GLU A 683 38.84 22.63 20.55
N LEU A 684 39.59 23.73 20.69
CA LEU A 684 41.05 23.68 20.78
C LEU A 684 41.51 22.93 22.04
N ALA A 685 40.87 23.18 23.19
CA ALA A 685 41.17 22.48 24.42
C ALA A 685 40.90 20.97 24.28
N TRP A 686 39.80 20.58 23.64
CA TRP A 686 39.51 19.18 23.33
C TRP A 686 40.58 18.56 22.44
N LEU A 687 40.94 19.21 21.31
CA LEU A 687 41.97 18.73 20.39
C LEU A 687 43.33 18.54 21.06
N GLN A 688 43.68 19.44 22.00
CA GLN A 688 44.91 19.36 22.79
C GLN A 688 44.88 18.19 23.79
N GLN A 689 43.74 17.97 24.46
CA GLN A 689 43.55 16.83 25.36
C GLN A 689 43.58 15.49 24.62
N THR A 690 43.14 15.46 23.36
CA THR A 690 43.16 14.27 22.51
C THR A 690 44.40 14.18 21.62
N ALA A 691 45.41 15.03 21.80
CA ALA A 691 46.59 15.08 20.93
C ALA A 691 47.27 13.71 20.80
N ASP A 692 47.47 13.00 21.91
CA ASP A 692 48.12 11.67 21.95
C ASP A 692 47.39 10.61 21.10
N ARG A 693 46.12 10.83 20.77
CA ARG A 693 45.33 9.92 19.92
C ARG A 693 45.64 10.11 18.43
N PHE A 694 46.07 11.30 18.01
CA PHE A 694 46.30 11.64 16.61
C PHE A 694 47.78 11.93 16.29
N SER A 695 48.67 11.91 17.28
CA SER A 695 50.08 12.30 17.16
C SER A 695 51.07 11.15 17.29
N ARG A 696 50.60 9.89 17.36
CA ARG A 696 51.49 8.72 17.23
C ARG A 696 51.78 8.49 15.75
N LEU A 697 52.80 9.20 15.26
CA LEU A 697 53.51 8.77 14.06
C LEU A 697 54.05 7.34 14.30
N PRO A 698 53.97 6.42 13.32
CA PRO A 698 54.61 5.12 13.41
C PRO A 698 56.13 5.21 13.60
#